data_AF-A0A085NP24-F1
#
_entry.id   AF-A0A085NP24-F1
#
_cell.length_a   1.000
_cell.length_b   1.000
_cell.length_c   1.000
_cell.angle_alpha   90.00
_cell.angle_beta   90.00
_cell.angle_gamma   90.00
#
_symmetry.space_group_name_H-M   'P 1'
#
loop_
_entity.id
_entity.type
_entity.pdbx_description
1 polymer ?
#
loop_
_entity_poly.entity_id
_entity_poly.type
_entity_poly.pdbx_seq_one_letter_code
_entity_poly.pdbx_strand_id
1 'polypeptide(L)'
;MSVGDAALDEQIRLWMEWDKNEKTRAEVEKLIKDNAIDELRARMIGRITFGTAGLRGTMGAGFKRINDLVILQSTQGLCDYLLTLKPNPESLSIAIGYDVRHNSRRFAELAGTVFLRKGVKVYFFSKYVPTPLVSYAVTFYKCDAGIMITASHNPKDDNGYKVYWGNGAQLVAPHDANVLKHIESNLTPWPQCWDTSILQTSSLCLDPLKEVCAQYLVDNSTFCFHRDANKSAAAKLTFSAFHGVGTAYVLPMLKQFGFNTANVVLVEEQAEPDPDFPTAPFPNPEEGEKVLKLSMRTADENNSKIVFCTDPDADRFQLVEKQPSGEWYIFSGNEMDEDFYVINSAVSTKFAKTMAEKEGFKYEETLTGFKWLANRAYELRNKGKVVLLAWEESIGYMPGASLDKDGVVTCAVFADFFTFLNNKKIKFTDQLENIYSNYGLHLCYNSYLRCPKPKCMVSLFDDLRKADPNKGYAAKCGEGQIKYVRDLGVGYDNSCPDNKPVLPWGPTNYMITYTLENGSTFTIRGSGTEPKVKFYIEIILPPNQSKDKVEAKRQLDDLIKVIISDFFQPEKHGVWQRIARFNKGIDDKLERQISLWLDWDKNEQTRQEIEELVKEGAFAELADRLATHVSFGISGIKAPMGAGFNRMNELVVIQITQGMCDYMLLVNPCPEGRSIAVGYDCRRNSLRFAQLAANIFLRKKFRVFFFSKAIPSPIMSYTVLRYNCDAGIMITGSHDSKFYNGYKVVIYWRNGVEVSMPHDRNIMKHMQNNLNPWMDSWDISALERRELCVDPLDDISMRYQMESFDNCYHYDANLLSTEKITYSPLHGVGLNFVLGVLKEFGFSPGNIVIVKEQAEANPDFPTLEHPDPEEGEKAFVDHGSNLIFCTDPGADRFCFAEKQPNGRWHIFSGNEIGTLLSWWLWTNWKSGKATTETNEVYILNTVGSSKFARTMAAKEGFKYEETLVGFKWLANRANNLRASKKAVLLAWEEALGYMPGIAMDSDGIITCAIFADFSTYLYRQSMSFCDQLEQIYATYGAHLGCTTFFSYSDNAHLAKIFGDLRRSSAGSLREYPGQCGELKVRHVRDLSTGYNSGEQGTKTATPWSPIYNVITYTLFDGSTFTIRQSGTEKRIKCNIEIILPPEKSKDVQAAKRQLENLKALVIKDFLKPDQNRLVMTDAK
;
A
#
# COMPACT_ATOMS: atom_id res chain seq x y z
N MET A 1 22.03 26.67 29.83
CA MET A 1 22.61 25.72 28.86
C MET A 1 23.00 26.55 27.65
N SER A 2 24.24 26.45 27.19
CA SER A 2 24.70 27.16 25.99
C SER A 2 25.23 26.15 24.99
N VAL A 3 24.87 26.32 23.72
CA VAL A 3 25.30 25.50 22.58
C VAL A 3 26.22 26.27 21.62
N GLY A 4 26.74 27.43 22.05
CA GLY A 4 27.70 28.24 21.28
C GLY A 4 27.09 29.17 20.23
N ASP A 5 25.76 29.29 20.18
CA ASP A 5 25.03 30.24 19.32
C ASP A 5 24.09 31.06 20.21
N ALA A 6 24.43 32.33 20.44
CA ALA A 6 23.70 33.20 21.38
C ALA A 6 22.22 33.42 21.00
N ALA A 7 21.87 33.37 19.71
CA ALA A 7 20.48 33.52 19.28
C ALA A 7 19.67 32.23 19.52
N LEU A 8 20.30 31.07 19.30
CA LEU A 8 19.70 29.76 19.58
C LEU A 8 19.59 29.49 21.09
N ASP A 9 20.60 29.87 21.86
CA ASP A 9 20.62 29.76 23.33
C ASP A 9 19.44 30.50 23.97
N GLU A 10 19.13 31.71 23.51
CA GLU A 10 18.00 32.47 24.01
C GLU A 10 16.66 31.83 23.63
N GLN A 11 16.50 31.31 22.41
CA GLN A 11 15.27 30.58 22.04
C GLN A 11 15.10 29.28 22.83
N ILE A 12 16.19 28.55 23.10
CA ILE A 12 16.18 27.36 23.98
C ILE A 12 15.81 27.76 25.41
N ARG A 13 16.37 28.86 25.93
CA ARG A 13 16.05 29.37 27.28
C ARG A 13 14.56 29.70 27.40
N LEU A 14 14.00 30.43 26.43
CA LEU A 14 12.58 30.78 26.38
C LEU A 14 11.68 29.55 26.22
N TRP A 15 12.08 28.57 25.39
CA TRP A 15 11.35 27.30 25.28
C TRP A 15 11.27 26.58 26.64
N MET A 16 12.41 26.43 27.32
CA MET A 16 12.51 25.73 28.60
C MET A 16 11.87 26.51 29.77
N GLU A 17 11.58 27.80 29.59
CA GLU A 17 10.80 28.63 30.52
C GLU A 17 9.29 28.47 30.30
N TRP A 18 8.83 28.44 29.04
CA TRP A 18 7.41 28.51 28.70
C TRP A 18 6.73 27.15 28.49
N ASP A 19 7.43 26.15 27.93
CA ASP A 19 6.87 24.82 27.69
C ASP A 19 6.71 24.05 29.00
N LYS A 20 5.53 23.47 29.24
CA LYS A 20 5.25 22.59 30.39
C LYS A 20 4.96 21.16 29.99
N ASN A 21 4.96 20.83 28.70
CA ASN A 21 4.76 19.45 28.25
C ASN A 21 6.08 18.68 28.38
N GLU A 22 6.12 17.72 29.32
CA GLU A 22 7.32 16.96 29.64
C GLU A 22 7.93 16.24 28.43
N LYS A 23 7.11 15.79 27.47
CA LYS A 23 7.58 15.10 26.26
C LYS A 23 8.37 16.05 25.35
N THR A 24 7.83 17.24 25.06
CA THR A 24 8.49 18.21 24.18
C THR A 24 9.66 18.91 24.85
N ARG A 25 9.65 19.06 26.18
CA ARG A 25 10.86 19.45 26.95
C ARG A 25 11.96 18.40 26.83
N ALA A 26 11.64 17.11 27.04
CA ALA A 26 12.61 16.02 26.94
C ALA A 26 13.20 15.86 25.52
N GLU A 27 12.42 16.12 24.47
CA GLU A 27 12.94 16.21 23.10
C GLU A 27 14.06 17.26 22.97
N VAL A 28 13.88 18.44 23.57
CA VAL A 28 14.84 19.56 23.47
C VAL A 28 16.07 19.32 24.34
N GLU A 29 15.88 18.84 25.57
CA GLU A 29 16.99 18.45 26.46
C GLU A 29 17.85 17.36 25.82
N LYS A 30 17.22 16.39 25.13
CA LYS A 30 17.93 15.37 24.36
C LYS A 30 18.72 15.98 23.21
N LEU A 31 18.11 16.84 22.39
CA LEU A 31 18.80 17.48 21.26
C LEU A 31 19.99 18.36 21.70
N ILE A 32 19.92 18.99 22.87
CA ILE A 32 21.04 19.72 23.49
C ILE A 32 22.15 18.74 23.90
N LYS A 33 21.79 17.65 24.60
CA LYS A 33 22.75 16.62 25.04
C LYS A 33 23.46 15.94 23.87
N ASP A 34 22.73 15.69 22.79
CA ASP A 34 23.22 15.06 21.56
C ASP A 34 24.00 16.06 20.66
N ASN A 35 24.15 17.32 21.09
CA ASN A 35 24.79 18.42 20.34
C ASN A 35 24.21 18.63 18.93
N ALA A 36 22.90 18.41 18.77
CA ALA A 36 22.19 18.41 17.49
C ALA A 36 21.83 19.84 17.03
N ILE A 37 22.84 20.69 16.86
CA ILE A 37 22.68 22.15 16.69
C ILE A 37 21.78 22.53 15.52
N ASP A 38 21.87 21.83 14.39
CA ASP A 38 21.07 22.17 13.20
C ASP A 38 19.59 21.77 13.35
N GLU A 39 19.27 20.67 14.04
CA GLU A 39 17.89 20.28 14.33
C GLU A 39 17.28 21.20 15.42
N LEU A 40 18.07 21.58 16.43
CA LEU A 40 17.69 22.64 17.37
C LEU A 40 17.40 23.95 16.64
N ARG A 41 18.27 24.38 15.72
CA ARG A 41 18.10 25.60 14.94
C ARG A 41 16.86 25.52 14.04
N ALA A 42 16.62 24.38 13.39
CA ALA A 42 15.45 24.15 12.55
C ALA A 42 14.12 24.20 13.33
N ARG A 43 14.11 23.74 14.58
CA ARG A 43 12.94 23.73 15.48
C ARG A 43 12.70 25.06 16.21
N MET A 44 13.78 25.74 16.62
CA MET A 44 13.72 26.88 17.54
C MET A 44 13.79 28.26 16.86
N ILE A 45 14.52 28.41 15.74
CA ILE A 45 14.70 29.73 15.14
C ILE A 45 13.51 30.08 14.23
N GLY A 46 12.65 30.98 14.71
CA GLY A 46 11.46 31.48 14.02
C GLY A 46 10.19 30.75 14.42
N ARG A 47 9.08 31.02 13.71
CA ARG A 47 7.75 30.50 14.04
C ARG A 47 7.02 29.94 12.82
N ILE A 48 6.01 29.11 13.06
CA ILE A 48 4.99 28.81 12.05
C ILE A 48 4.15 30.08 11.82
N THR A 49 3.97 30.46 10.56
CA THR A 49 3.10 31.56 10.12
C THR A 49 1.82 31.02 9.49
N PHE A 50 0.76 31.82 9.38
CA PHE A 50 -0.46 31.39 8.67
C PHE A 50 -0.14 31.09 7.19
N GLY A 51 -0.44 29.86 6.76
CA GLY A 51 -0.42 29.46 5.36
C GLY A 51 -1.76 29.74 4.68
N THR A 52 -2.00 29.10 3.55
CA THR A 52 -3.26 29.22 2.80
C THR A 52 -4.49 28.66 3.52
N ALA A 53 -4.30 27.81 4.54
CA ALA A 53 -5.38 27.17 5.31
C ALA A 53 -4.95 26.88 6.75
N GLY A 54 -4.69 27.94 7.52
CA GLY A 54 -4.29 27.89 8.94
C GLY A 54 -2.78 27.82 9.20
N LEU A 55 -2.40 27.69 10.48
CA LEU A 55 -1.05 27.26 10.87
C LEU A 55 -0.98 25.74 10.64
N ARG A 56 0.05 25.23 9.97
CA ARG A 56 0.24 23.77 9.78
C ARG A 56 1.70 23.40 9.90
N GLY A 57 1.96 22.18 10.37
CA GLY A 57 3.27 21.57 10.36
C GLY A 57 3.31 20.29 11.18
N THR A 58 4.41 19.58 11.08
CA THR A 58 4.67 18.36 11.84
C THR A 58 4.62 18.66 13.33
N MET A 59 4.00 17.76 14.09
CA MET A 59 3.98 17.84 15.54
C MET A 59 5.37 17.58 16.13
N GLY A 60 5.65 18.16 17.31
CA GLY A 60 6.91 17.95 18.03
C GLY A 60 7.40 19.23 18.73
N ALA A 61 8.57 19.17 19.37
CA ALA A 61 9.09 20.31 20.12
C ALA A 61 9.64 21.46 19.24
N GLY A 62 9.57 22.69 19.77
CA GLY A 62 10.09 23.91 19.15
C GLY A 62 9.02 24.82 18.51
N PHE A 63 9.35 26.10 18.35
CA PHE A 63 8.46 27.14 17.85
C PHE A 63 8.07 27.00 16.35
N LYS A 64 8.78 26.15 15.60
CA LYS A 64 8.48 25.77 14.21
C LYS A 64 7.71 24.44 14.05
N ARG A 65 7.22 23.85 15.13
CA ARG A 65 6.42 22.62 15.15
C ARG A 65 5.05 22.88 15.79
N ILE A 66 4.07 22.01 15.55
CA ILE A 66 2.76 22.08 16.22
C ILE A 66 2.84 21.33 17.56
N ASN A 67 2.47 21.98 18.66
CA ASN A 67 2.54 21.46 20.01
C ASN A 67 1.69 22.30 20.97
N ASP A 68 1.54 21.83 22.21
CA ASP A 68 0.78 22.49 23.28
C ASP A 68 1.13 23.99 23.43
N LEU A 69 2.43 24.33 23.46
CA LEU A 69 2.88 25.71 23.65
C LEU A 69 2.52 26.62 22.47
N VAL A 70 2.75 26.15 21.24
CA VAL A 70 2.40 26.92 20.02
C VAL A 70 0.89 27.11 19.92
N ILE A 71 0.08 26.09 20.24
CA ILE A 71 -1.38 26.20 20.26
C ILE A 71 -1.86 27.21 21.30
N LEU A 72 -1.30 27.18 22.52
CA LEU A 72 -1.60 28.15 23.57
C LEU A 72 -1.30 29.58 23.11
N GLN A 73 -0.08 29.83 22.61
CA GLN A 73 0.32 31.16 22.12
C GLN A 73 -0.54 31.64 20.95
N SER A 74 -0.86 30.76 20.01
CA SER A 74 -1.75 31.04 18.87
C SER A 74 -3.16 31.41 19.31
N THR A 75 -3.70 30.70 20.30
CA THR A 75 -5.03 30.98 20.83
C THR A 75 -5.05 32.23 21.70
N GLN A 76 -4.00 32.50 22.47
CA GLN A 76 -3.85 33.71 23.26
C GLN A 76 -3.87 34.95 22.37
N GLY A 77 -3.10 34.97 21.27
CA GLY A 77 -3.11 36.08 20.33
C GLY A 77 -4.46 36.28 19.62
N LEU A 78 -5.15 35.20 19.26
CA LEU A 78 -6.51 35.30 18.71
C LEU A 78 -7.51 35.86 19.74
N CYS A 79 -7.48 35.38 20.98
CA CYS A 79 -8.35 35.81 22.06
C CYS A 79 -8.10 37.28 22.44
N ASP A 80 -6.84 37.68 22.56
CA ASP A 80 -6.43 39.06 22.83
C ASP A 80 -6.88 40.01 21.71
N TYR A 81 -6.69 39.63 20.44
CA TYR A 81 -7.17 40.41 19.31
C TYR A 81 -8.71 40.57 19.31
N LEU A 82 -9.45 39.48 19.55
CA LEU A 82 -10.91 39.54 19.66
C LEU A 82 -11.37 40.46 20.81
N LEU A 83 -10.66 40.45 21.94
CA LEU A 83 -10.93 41.36 23.06
C LEU A 83 -10.61 42.82 22.73
N THR A 84 -9.66 43.13 21.83
CA THR A 84 -9.50 44.53 21.35
C THR A 84 -10.67 45.03 20.52
N LEU A 85 -11.38 44.12 19.83
CA LEU A 85 -12.55 44.44 19.02
C LEU A 85 -13.84 44.48 19.87
N LYS A 86 -13.95 43.58 20.85
CA LYS A 86 -15.06 43.48 21.80
C LYS A 86 -14.51 43.30 23.23
N PRO A 87 -14.28 44.39 23.98
CA PRO A 87 -13.63 44.33 25.29
C PRO A 87 -14.37 43.56 26.39
N ASN A 88 -15.67 43.28 26.23
CA ASN A 88 -16.41 42.42 27.15
C ASN A 88 -16.31 40.94 26.71
N PRO A 89 -15.58 40.07 27.44
CA PRO A 89 -15.46 38.66 27.09
C PRO A 89 -16.80 37.90 27.07
N GLU A 90 -17.78 38.30 27.90
CA GLU A 90 -19.10 37.67 27.92
C GLU A 90 -19.90 37.90 26.63
N SER A 91 -19.52 38.93 25.85
CA SER A 91 -20.09 39.24 24.53
C SER A 91 -19.42 38.49 23.39
N LEU A 92 -18.33 37.77 23.67
CA LEU A 92 -17.59 36.95 22.71
C LEU A 92 -18.04 35.48 22.79
N SER A 93 -18.06 34.82 21.64
CA SER A 93 -18.15 33.37 21.57
C SER A 93 -17.30 32.76 20.45
N ILE A 94 -16.81 31.55 20.69
CA ILE A 94 -15.96 30.78 19.77
C ILE A 94 -16.53 29.37 19.57
N ALA A 95 -16.56 28.88 18.33
CA ALA A 95 -16.80 27.46 18.04
C ALA A 95 -15.48 26.72 17.88
N ILE A 96 -15.27 25.61 18.59
CA ILE A 96 -14.02 24.84 18.54
C ILE A 96 -14.32 23.38 18.22
N GLY A 97 -13.81 22.93 17.07
CA GLY A 97 -13.84 21.54 16.64
C GLY A 97 -12.43 21.01 16.37
N TYR A 98 -12.35 19.70 16.12
CA TYR A 98 -11.10 19.01 15.83
C TYR A 98 -11.35 17.78 14.95
N ASP A 99 -10.33 17.37 14.19
CA ASP A 99 -10.35 16.13 13.44
C ASP A 99 -9.85 14.94 14.26
N VAL A 100 -9.73 13.78 13.61
CA VAL A 100 -9.42 12.51 14.27
C VAL A 100 -7.96 12.38 14.74
N ARG A 101 -7.04 13.26 14.33
CA ARG A 101 -5.58 13.04 14.44
C ARG A 101 -5.09 12.98 15.89
N HIS A 102 -3.89 12.39 16.04
CA HIS A 102 -3.13 12.45 17.28
C HIS A 102 -3.00 13.90 17.78
N ASN A 103 -3.23 14.09 19.07
CA ASN A 103 -3.27 15.38 19.78
C ASN A 103 -4.32 16.40 19.30
N SER A 104 -5.11 16.18 18.24
CA SER A 104 -6.12 17.15 17.77
C SER A 104 -7.10 17.57 18.87
N ARG A 105 -7.61 16.58 19.61
CA ARG A 105 -8.43 16.83 20.81
C ARG A 105 -7.69 17.62 21.88
N ARG A 106 -6.46 17.24 22.25
CA ARG A 106 -5.64 17.90 23.29
C ARG A 106 -5.37 19.37 22.95
N PHE A 107 -5.06 19.66 21.69
CA PHE A 107 -4.85 21.01 21.21
C PHE A 107 -6.15 21.83 21.21
N ALA A 108 -7.29 21.23 20.83
CA ALA A 108 -8.59 21.88 20.94
C ALA A 108 -8.95 22.18 22.41
N GLU A 109 -8.71 21.25 23.32
CA GLU A 109 -8.93 21.42 24.76
C GLU A 109 -8.09 22.59 25.32
N LEU A 110 -6.81 22.71 24.92
CA LEU A 110 -5.97 23.86 25.26
C LEU A 110 -6.52 25.18 24.68
N ALA A 111 -6.97 25.17 23.42
CA ALA A 111 -7.55 26.36 22.80
C ALA A 111 -8.83 26.81 23.54
N GLY A 112 -9.77 25.90 23.82
CA GLY A 112 -10.98 26.20 24.59
C GLY A 112 -10.67 26.70 26.01
N THR A 113 -9.64 26.13 26.65
CA THR A 113 -9.18 26.57 27.97
C THR A 113 -8.74 28.03 27.98
N VAL A 114 -7.99 28.50 26.97
CA VAL A 114 -7.56 29.90 26.87
C VAL A 114 -8.75 30.86 26.86
N PHE A 115 -9.80 30.55 26.08
CA PHE A 115 -11.01 31.37 26.01
C PHE A 115 -11.82 31.33 27.30
N LEU A 116 -12.05 30.15 27.89
CA LEU A 116 -12.78 30.01 29.16
C LEU A 116 -12.09 30.74 30.32
N ARG A 117 -10.75 30.70 30.39
CA ARG A 117 -9.97 31.44 31.40
C ARG A 117 -10.05 32.97 31.22
N LYS A 118 -10.48 33.46 30.06
CA LYS A 118 -10.81 34.87 29.81
C LYS A 118 -12.31 35.20 29.94
N GLY A 119 -13.16 34.22 30.26
CA GLY A 119 -14.61 34.41 30.37
C GLY A 119 -15.36 34.42 29.03
N VAL A 120 -14.70 34.01 27.93
CA VAL A 120 -15.32 33.89 26.61
C VAL A 120 -16.10 32.58 26.53
N LYS A 121 -17.30 32.62 25.94
CA LYS A 121 -18.15 31.42 25.75
C LYS A 121 -17.55 30.51 24.69
N VAL A 122 -17.46 29.21 24.97
CA VAL A 122 -16.90 28.21 24.06
C VAL A 122 -17.95 27.17 23.70
N TYR A 123 -18.29 27.08 22.41
CA TYR A 123 -19.01 25.95 21.83
C TYR A 123 -17.97 24.88 21.44
N PHE A 124 -17.68 23.97 22.36
CA PHE A 124 -16.66 22.93 22.22
C PHE A 124 -17.30 21.62 21.76
N PHE A 125 -17.06 21.19 20.52
CA PHE A 125 -17.58 19.91 20.04
C PHE A 125 -16.99 18.74 20.85
N SER A 126 -17.85 17.94 21.49
CA SER A 126 -17.40 16.82 22.35
C SER A 126 -16.79 15.62 21.60
N LYS A 127 -16.91 15.62 20.27
CA LYS A 127 -16.36 14.63 19.34
C LYS A 127 -15.71 15.33 18.14
N TYR A 128 -14.94 14.56 17.39
CA TYR A 128 -14.40 14.99 16.10
C TYR A 128 -15.53 15.37 15.12
N VAL A 129 -15.31 16.39 14.29
CA VAL A 129 -16.32 16.99 13.40
C VAL A 129 -15.73 17.37 12.04
N PRO A 130 -16.55 17.46 10.97
CA PRO A 130 -16.13 18.05 9.71
C PRO A 130 -15.72 19.51 9.89
N THR A 131 -14.70 19.93 9.15
CA THR A 131 -14.31 21.34 9.00
C THR A 131 -15.53 22.23 8.64
N PRO A 132 -16.40 21.86 7.67
CA PRO A 132 -17.60 22.63 7.35
C PRO A 132 -18.56 22.82 8.54
N LEU A 133 -18.60 21.89 9.50
CA LEU A 133 -19.51 21.98 10.64
C LEU A 133 -19.05 23.04 11.67
N VAL A 134 -17.73 23.27 11.80
CA VAL A 134 -17.20 24.38 12.60
C VAL A 134 -17.52 25.72 11.95
N SER A 135 -17.30 25.83 10.63
CA SER A 135 -17.66 27.02 9.84
C SER A 135 -19.16 27.36 9.98
N TYR A 136 -20.04 26.35 9.86
CA TYR A 136 -21.48 26.52 10.04
C TYR A 136 -21.87 26.82 11.49
N ALA A 137 -21.23 26.21 12.50
CA ALA A 137 -21.47 26.57 13.91
C ALA A 137 -21.18 28.04 14.21
N VAL A 138 -20.15 28.62 13.57
CA VAL A 138 -19.83 30.03 13.68
C VAL A 138 -20.98 30.90 13.16
N THR A 139 -21.54 30.62 11.99
CA THR A 139 -22.64 31.42 11.44
C THR A 139 -23.98 31.16 12.15
N PHE A 140 -24.25 29.92 12.54
CA PHE A 140 -25.47 29.50 13.25
C PHE A 140 -25.60 30.18 14.62
N TYR A 141 -24.58 30.06 15.49
CA TYR A 141 -24.58 30.74 16.80
C TYR A 141 -24.13 32.21 16.73
N LYS A 142 -23.68 32.68 15.56
CA LYS A 142 -23.06 34.01 15.36
C LYS A 142 -21.84 34.22 16.26
N CYS A 143 -20.98 33.21 16.32
CA CYS A 143 -19.69 33.29 17.00
C CYS A 143 -18.80 34.34 16.34
N ASP A 144 -17.85 34.88 17.09
CA ASP A 144 -16.91 35.90 16.61
C ASP A 144 -15.78 35.29 15.76
N ALA A 145 -15.46 34.03 16.04
CA ALA A 145 -14.53 33.21 15.29
C ALA A 145 -14.83 31.72 15.53
N GLY A 146 -14.13 30.86 14.81
CA GLY A 146 -14.06 29.43 15.08
C GLY A 146 -12.65 28.88 14.91
N ILE A 147 -12.35 27.76 15.56
CA ILE A 147 -11.08 27.04 15.44
C ILE A 147 -11.39 25.61 15.04
N MET A 148 -10.68 25.13 14.02
CA MET A 148 -10.68 23.72 13.67
C MET A 148 -9.25 23.19 13.75
N ILE A 149 -9.02 22.26 14.67
CA ILE A 149 -7.72 21.59 14.81
C ILE A 149 -7.65 20.44 13.80
N THR A 150 -6.87 20.65 12.75
CA THR A 150 -6.70 19.70 11.64
C THR A 150 -5.57 20.12 10.71
N ALA A 151 -4.95 19.15 10.04
CA ALA A 151 -4.13 19.38 8.85
C ALA A 151 -4.81 18.90 7.55
N SER A 152 -6.15 18.73 7.53
CA SER A 152 -6.95 18.22 6.40
C SER A 152 -6.38 16.93 5.81
N HIS A 153 -5.81 16.99 4.61
CA HIS A 153 -5.29 15.87 3.84
C HIS A 153 -3.80 15.55 4.07
N ASN A 154 -3.09 16.30 4.93
CA ASN A 154 -1.69 16.05 5.27
C ASN A 154 -1.49 14.67 5.97
N PRO A 155 -0.28 14.09 5.99
CA PRO A 155 0.02 12.88 6.76
C PRO A 155 -0.28 13.02 8.25
N LYS A 156 -0.52 11.92 8.96
CA LYS A 156 -0.93 11.89 10.38
C LYS A 156 -0.01 12.64 11.36
N ASP A 157 1.28 12.75 11.03
CA ASP A 157 2.29 13.38 11.88
C ASP A 157 2.22 14.93 11.82
N ASP A 158 1.55 15.47 10.79
CA ASP A 158 1.18 16.88 10.71
C ASP A 158 -0.17 17.13 11.41
N ASN A 159 -0.24 18.26 12.10
CA ASN A 159 -1.49 18.82 12.60
C ASN A 159 -1.55 20.33 12.27
N GLY A 160 -2.64 21.00 12.63
CA GLY A 160 -2.84 22.40 12.26
C GLY A 160 -3.94 23.09 13.03
N TYR A 161 -3.96 24.41 12.88
CA TYR A 161 -4.84 25.35 13.56
C TYR A 161 -5.47 26.25 12.49
N LYS A 162 -6.62 25.81 11.94
CA LYS A 162 -7.45 26.61 11.03
C LYS A 162 -8.27 27.58 11.87
N VAL A 163 -8.37 28.84 11.43
CA VAL A 163 -9.21 29.86 12.09
C VAL A 163 -10.24 30.39 11.11
N TYR A 164 -11.49 30.38 11.55
CA TYR A 164 -12.65 30.96 10.89
C TYR A 164 -12.97 32.29 11.57
N TRP A 165 -13.38 33.30 10.81
CA TRP A 165 -13.89 34.55 11.35
C TRP A 165 -15.42 34.50 11.50
N GLY A 166 -16.04 35.49 12.15
CA GLY A 166 -17.48 35.47 12.48
C GLY A 166 -18.47 35.40 11.31
N ASN A 167 -17.99 35.48 10.07
CA ASN A 167 -18.77 35.19 8.86
C ASN A 167 -18.73 33.70 8.43
N GLY A 168 -18.04 32.84 9.19
CA GLY A 168 -17.81 31.43 8.89
C GLY A 168 -16.71 31.15 7.87
N ALA A 169 -16.04 32.16 7.31
CA ALA A 169 -14.97 31.98 6.33
C ALA A 169 -13.59 31.91 6.99
N GLN A 170 -12.61 31.27 6.35
CA GLN A 170 -11.23 31.26 6.83
C GLN A 170 -10.64 32.67 6.89
N LEU A 171 -9.77 32.89 7.88
CA LEU A 171 -9.22 34.20 8.22
C LEU A 171 -8.39 34.82 7.07
N VAL A 172 -8.59 36.11 6.81
CA VAL A 172 -7.88 36.89 5.77
C VAL A 172 -7.48 38.28 6.30
N ALA A 173 -6.61 38.97 5.58
CA ALA A 173 -6.22 40.35 5.85
C ALA A 173 -7.45 41.28 6.01
N PRO A 174 -7.45 42.19 7.00
CA PRO A 174 -6.35 42.52 7.93
C PRO A 174 -6.27 41.60 9.17
N HIS A 175 -7.22 40.70 9.37
CA HIS A 175 -7.32 39.92 10.61
C HIS A 175 -6.13 38.95 10.78
N ASP A 176 -5.55 38.40 9.71
CA ASP A 176 -4.43 37.45 9.77
C ASP A 176 -3.15 38.07 10.32
N ALA A 177 -2.76 39.23 9.79
CA ALA A 177 -1.63 40.02 10.26
C ALA A 177 -1.85 40.53 11.69
N ASN A 178 -3.09 40.93 12.03
CA ASN A 178 -3.41 41.37 13.39
C ASN A 178 -3.32 40.21 14.39
N VAL A 179 -3.90 39.04 14.09
CA VAL A 179 -3.76 37.86 14.96
C VAL A 179 -2.29 37.50 15.15
N LEU A 180 -1.46 37.49 14.09
CA LEU A 180 -0.01 37.25 14.22
C LEU A 180 0.67 38.26 15.16
N LYS A 181 0.40 39.56 15.00
CA LYS A 181 0.93 40.61 15.88
C LYS A 181 0.51 40.43 17.34
N HIS A 182 -0.74 40.01 17.58
CA HIS A 182 -1.22 39.70 18.92
C HIS A 182 -0.63 38.39 19.48
N ILE A 183 -0.30 37.39 18.65
CA ILE A 183 0.47 36.20 19.06
C ILE A 183 1.88 36.62 19.51
N GLU A 184 2.58 37.44 18.73
CA GLU A 184 3.91 37.97 19.06
C GLU A 184 3.91 38.82 20.34
N SER A 185 2.77 39.45 20.66
CA SER A 185 2.58 40.22 21.90
C SER A 185 2.20 39.35 23.11
N ASN A 186 1.79 38.08 22.90
CA ASN A 186 1.28 37.17 23.94
C ASN A 186 2.02 35.83 23.98
N LEU A 187 3.35 35.87 23.86
CA LEU A 187 4.20 34.67 23.81
C LEU A 187 4.33 33.92 25.15
N THR A 188 4.23 34.60 26.28
CA THR A 188 4.24 33.93 27.59
C THR A 188 2.88 33.28 27.85
N PRO A 189 2.80 31.97 28.17
CA PRO A 189 1.54 31.32 28.48
C PRO A 189 0.83 31.97 29.67
N TRP A 190 -0.43 32.35 29.50
CA TRP A 190 -1.24 32.96 30.54
C TRP A 190 -1.45 31.97 31.72
N PRO A 191 -1.63 32.47 32.95
CA PRO A 191 -1.84 31.62 34.12
C PRO A 191 -3.00 30.63 33.94
N GLN A 192 -2.81 29.41 34.42
CA GLN A 192 -3.81 28.31 34.39
C GLN A 192 -4.25 27.80 33.00
N CYS A 193 -3.77 28.36 31.88
CA CYS A 193 -4.17 27.90 30.54
C CYS A 193 -3.68 26.48 30.17
N TRP A 194 -2.72 25.92 30.90
CA TRP A 194 -2.25 24.54 30.73
C TRP A 194 -3.21 23.49 31.34
N ASP A 195 -4.06 23.89 32.29
CA ASP A 195 -5.02 23.02 32.99
C ASP A 195 -6.39 23.06 32.30
N THR A 196 -6.70 21.97 31.59
CA THR A 196 -7.91 21.82 30.78
C THR A 196 -9.14 21.37 31.57
N SER A 197 -9.04 21.20 32.90
CA SER A 197 -10.17 20.78 33.76
C SER A 197 -11.36 21.74 33.70
N ILE A 198 -11.12 23.03 33.38
CA ILE A 198 -12.16 24.06 33.21
C ILE A 198 -13.20 23.73 32.14
N LEU A 199 -12.86 22.94 31.12
CA LEU A 199 -13.81 22.52 30.06
C LEU A 199 -14.95 21.66 30.61
N GLN A 200 -14.71 20.92 31.70
CA GLN A 200 -15.70 20.04 32.33
C GLN A 200 -16.49 20.74 33.44
N THR A 201 -15.98 21.86 33.98
CA THR A 201 -16.54 22.53 35.15
C THR A 201 -17.14 23.90 34.87
N SER A 202 -16.82 24.53 33.73
CA SER A 202 -17.33 25.86 33.38
C SER A 202 -18.68 25.79 32.67
N SER A 203 -19.66 26.55 33.16
CA SER A 203 -20.96 26.76 32.49
C SER A 203 -20.88 27.55 31.18
N LEU A 204 -19.71 28.13 30.86
CA LEU A 204 -19.43 28.79 29.58
C LEU A 204 -18.94 27.81 28.49
N CYS A 205 -18.69 26.55 28.84
CA CYS A 205 -18.36 25.46 27.91
C CYS A 205 -19.64 24.70 27.55
N LEU A 206 -20.05 24.75 26.28
CA LEU A 206 -21.26 24.10 25.77
C LEU A 206 -20.86 23.12 24.66
N ASP A 207 -21.50 21.94 24.59
CA ASP A 207 -21.33 21.01 23.48
C ASP A 207 -22.36 21.28 22.38
N PRO A 208 -21.98 21.88 21.24
CA PRO A 208 -22.89 22.22 20.16
C PRO A 208 -23.29 21.02 19.30
N LEU A 209 -22.63 19.85 19.46
CA LEU A 209 -22.65 18.75 18.49
C LEU A 209 -24.06 18.35 18.05
N LYS A 210 -24.97 18.09 18.99
CA LYS A 210 -26.31 17.58 18.69
C LYS A 210 -27.18 18.61 17.95
N GLU A 211 -27.15 19.87 18.37
CA GLU A 211 -27.97 20.94 17.82
C GLU A 211 -27.48 21.34 16.42
N VAL A 212 -26.18 21.60 16.28
CA VAL A 212 -25.58 22.03 15.02
C VAL A 212 -25.70 20.95 13.95
N CYS A 213 -25.45 19.67 14.28
CA CYS A 213 -25.67 18.58 13.33
C CYS A 213 -27.12 18.51 12.83
N ALA A 214 -28.09 18.65 13.73
CA ALA A 214 -29.50 18.58 13.36
C ALA A 214 -29.89 19.73 12.42
N GLN A 215 -29.51 20.97 12.74
CA GLN A 215 -29.84 22.11 11.89
C GLN A 215 -29.08 22.11 10.56
N TYR A 216 -27.79 21.75 10.57
CA TYR A 216 -26.97 21.61 9.37
C TYR A 216 -27.60 20.66 8.34
N LEU A 217 -28.16 19.52 8.80
CA LEU A 217 -28.88 18.59 7.94
C LEU A 217 -30.18 19.18 7.39
N VAL A 218 -30.94 19.91 8.22
CA VAL A 218 -32.20 20.54 7.81
C VAL A 218 -31.97 21.62 6.74
N ASP A 219 -31.08 22.57 7.02
CA ASP A 219 -30.83 23.73 6.15
C ASP A 219 -30.33 23.31 4.76
N ASN A 220 -29.35 22.41 4.71
CA ASN A 220 -28.80 21.91 3.45
C ASN A 220 -29.76 20.98 2.69
N SER A 221 -30.82 20.46 3.33
CA SER A 221 -31.80 19.62 2.63
C SER A 221 -32.66 20.37 1.61
N THR A 222 -32.61 21.70 1.62
CA THR A 222 -33.24 22.57 0.62
C THR A 222 -32.62 22.42 -0.78
N PHE A 223 -31.36 21.97 -0.88
CA PHE A 223 -30.68 21.69 -2.15
C PHE A 223 -31.11 20.36 -2.80
N CYS A 224 -32.03 19.61 -2.19
CA CYS A 224 -32.52 18.33 -2.71
C CYS A 224 -33.79 18.49 -3.58
N PHE A 225 -33.61 18.75 -4.87
CA PHE A 225 -34.72 18.95 -5.82
C PHE A 225 -35.45 17.66 -6.25
N HIS A 226 -34.81 16.49 -6.15
CA HIS A 226 -35.33 15.21 -6.68
C HIS A 226 -35.62 14.16 -5.60
N ARG A 227 -36.06 14.61 -4.42
CA ARG A 227 -36.18 13.78 -3.19
C ARG A 227 -37.01 12.50 -3.38
N ASP A 228 -38.10 12.54 -4.15
CA ASP A 228 -38.95 11.35 -4.39
C ASP A 228 -38.37 10.38 -5.44
N ALA A 229 -37.57 10.88 -6.39
CA ALA A 229 -36.78 10.02 -7.27
C ALA A 229 -35.67 9.31 -6.47
N ASN A 230 -34.99 10.02 -5.56
CA ASN A 230 -33.95 9.46 -4.69
C ASN A 230 -34.48 8.33 -3.78
N LYS A 231 -35.70 8.46 -3.23
CA LYS A 231 -36.38 7.39 -2.46
C LYS A 231 -36.61 6.12 -3.30
N SER A 232 -36.87 6.32 -4.58
CA SER A 232 -37.23 5.26 -5.54
C SER A 232 -35.99 4.68 -6.26
N ALA A 233 -34.81 5.27 -6.08
CA ALA A 233 -33.60 4.90 -6.76
C ALA A 233 -33.02 3.58 -6.22
N ALA A 234 -33.04 2.53 -7.05
CA ALA A 234 -32.41 1.24 -6.77
C ALA A 234 -30.89 1.21 -7.02
N ALA A 235 -30.31 2.31 -7.52
CA ALA A 235 -28.87 2.42 -7.77
C ALA A 235 -28.10 2.51 -6.45
N LYS A 236 -26.97 1.80 -6.37
CA LYS A 236 -26.09 1.83 -5.21
C LYS A 236 -24.97 2.85 -5.36
N LEU A 237 -24.63 3.49 -4.26
CA LEU A 237 -23.55 4.46 -4.10
C LEU A 237 -22.51 3.90 -3.12
N THR A 238 -21.23 4.15 -3.32
CA THR A 238 -20.18 3.78 -2.35
C THR A 238 -19.57 5.02 -1.71
N PHE A 239 -19.35 4.99 -0.40
CA PHE A 239 -18.84 6.13 0.36
C PHE A 239 -17.60 5.77 1.20
N SER A 240 -16.60 6.65 1.20
CA SER A 240 -15.43 6.58 2.10
C SER A 240 -15.12 7.92 2.75
N ALA A 241 -14.66 7.90 4.00
CA ALA A 241 -14.14 9.08 4.69
C ALA A 241 -12.61 9.08 4.86
N PHE A 242 -11.90 8.08 4.34
CA PHE A 242 -10.46 7.88 4.57
C PHE A 242 -10.05 7.87 6.05
N HIS A 243 -10.85 7.21 6.91
CA HIS A 243 -10.76 7.25 8.38
C HIS A 243 -10.95 8.64 8.98
N GLY A 244 -11.51 9.55 8.20
CA GLY A 244 -11.94 10.85 8.63
C GLY A 244 -13.28 10.85 9.34
N VAL A 245 -13.69 12.05 9.69
CA VAL A 245 -14.98 12.34 10.34
C VAL A 245 -16.19 12.12 9.42
N GLY A 246 -16.00 12.12 8.09
CA GLY A 246 -17.07 12.28 7.09
C GLY A 246 -18.26 11.34 7.21
N THR A 247 -18.04 10.05 7.50
CA THR A 247 -19.10 9.01 7.51
C THR A 247 -20.29 9.36 8.40
N ALA A 248 -20.02 9.88 9.60
CA ALA A 248 -21.05 10.19 10.59
C ALA A 248 -21.95 11.38 10.19
N TYR A 249 -21.60 12.12 9.13
CA TYR A 249 -22.28 13.34 8.69
C TYR A 249 -22.82 13.21 7.26
N VAL A 250 -22.10 12.52 6.36
CA VAL A 250 -22.56 12.25 4.99
C VAL A 250 -23.72 11.26 4.96
N LEU A 251 -23.71 10.18 5.75
CA LEU A 251 -24.83 9.23 5.78
C LEU A 251 -26.17 9.86 6.22
N PRO A 252 -26.23 10.66 7.31
CA PRO A 252 -27.43 11.43 7.63
C PRO A 252 -27.85 12.41 6.53
N MET A 253 -26.90 13.04 5.82
CA MET A 253 -27.22 13.98 4.73
C MET A 253 -27.84 13.25 3.53
N LEU A 254 -27.27 12.12 3.10
CA LEU A 254 -27.84 11.30 2.02
C LEU A 254 -29.26 10.82 2.37
N LYS A 255 -29.48 10.38 3.62
CA LYS A 255 -30.82 10.04 4.13
C LYS A 255 -31.78 11.22 4.05
N GLN A 256 -31.32 12.41 4.44
CA GLN A 256 -32.10 13.64 4.42
C GLN A 256 -32.44 14.08 2.98
N PHE A 257 -31.56 13.80 2.01
CA PHE A 257 -31.78 13.96 0.57
C PHE A 257 -32.69 12.86 -0.03
N GLY A 258 -33.27 12.00 0.80
CA GLY A 258 -34.23 10.97 0.39
C GLY A 258 -33.60 9.67 -0.11
N PHE A 259 -32.26 9.55 -0.15
CA PHE A 259 -31.63 8.28 -0.52
C PHE A 259 -31.90 7.21 0.55
N ASN A 260 -32.19 6.00 0.09
CA ASN A 260 -32.20 4.84 0.97
C ASN A 260 -30.76 4.52 1.39
N THR A 261 -30.42 4.70 2.67
CA THR A 261 -29.07 4.42 3.18
C THR A 261 -28.65 2.96 3.06
N ALA A 262 -29.57 2.03 2.88
CA ALA A 262 -29.23 0.63 2.56
C ALA A 262 -28.64 0.45 1.13
N ASN A 263 -28.79 1.45 0.27
CA ASN A 263 -28.14 1.52 -1.04
C ASN A 263 -26.80 2.29 -0.99
N VAL A 264 -26.43 2.85 0.18
CA VAL A 264 -25.09 3.39 0.41
C VAL A 264 -24.21 2.30 1.00
N VAL A 265 -23.15 1.98 0.28
CA VAL A 265 -22.14 0.99 0.64
C VAL A 265 -20.98 1.75 1.29
N LEU A 266 -20.73 1.52 2.57
CA LEU A 266 -19.54 2.06 3.19
C LEU A 266 -18.30 1.26 2.76
N VAL A 267 -17.19 1.98 2.56
CA VAL A 267 -15.87 1.38 2.65
C VAL A 267 -15.58 1.16 4.12
N GLU A 268 -16.00 0.02 4.66
CA GLU A 268 -15.95 -0.28 6.10
C GLU A 268 -14.54 -0.05 6.69
N GLU A 269 -13.47 -0.40 5.96
CA GLU A 269 -12.09 -0.17 6.41
C GLU A 269 -11.62 1.29 6.31
N GLN A 270 -12.47 2.23 5.90
CA GLN A 270 -12.22 3.69 5.86
C GLN A 270 -13.37 4.49 6.46
N ALA A 271 -14.41 3.81 6.95
CA ALA A 271 -15.64 4.42 7.44
C ALA A 271 -15.48 5.00 8.84
N GLU A 272 -14.78 4.27 9.72
CA GLU A 272 -14.58 4.69 11.10
C GLU A 272 -13.36 5.62 11.27
N PRO A 273 -13.48 6.70 12.05
CA PRO A 273 -12.41 7.58 12.51
C PRO A 273 -11.16 6.89 13.08
N ASP A 274 -9.99 7.12 12.46
CA ASP A 274 -8.69 6.62 12.93
C ASP A 274 -7.57 7.68 12.73
N PRO A 275 -6.88 8.13 13.81
CA PRO A 275 -5.76 9.08 13.73
C PRO A 275 -4.59 8.63 12.87
N ASP A 276 -4.40 7.32 12.66
CA ASP A 276 -3.27 6.76 11.91
C ASP A 276 -3.51 6.63 10.40
N PHE A 277 -4.73 6.95 9.92
CA PHE A 277 -5.20 6.82 8.54
C PHE A 277 -4.71 5.51 7.86
N PRO A 278 -4.93 4.32 8.46
CA PRO A 278 -4.14 3.13 8.15
C PRO A 278 -4.26 2.59 6.71
N THR A 279 -5.30 2.97 5.95
CA THR A 279 -5.42 2.64 4.52
C THR A 279 -5.20 3.84 3.58
N ALA A 280 -5.03 5.06 4.10
CA ALA A 280 -4.83 6.29 3.32
C ALA A 280 -3.79 7.22 3.99
N PRO A 281 -2.47 6.89 3.96
CA PRO A 281 -1.44 7.67 4.69
C PRO A 281 -1.27 9.12 4.22
N PHE A 282 -1.62 9.38 2.96
CA PHE A 282 -1.85 10.70 2.40
C PHE A 282 -3.34 10.76 2.01
N PRO A 283 -4.24 11.11 2.93
CA PRO A 283 -5.68 10.98 2.73
C PRO A 283 -6.25 12.15 1.89
N ASN A 284 -5.61 12.49 0.76
CA ASN A 284 -6.09 13.50 -0.17
C ASN A 284 -6.84 12.83 -1.33
N PRO A 285 -8.18 12.93 -1.44
CA PRO A 285 -8.94 12.27 -2.51
C PRO A 285 -8.59 12.77 -3.93
N GLU A 286 -7.96 13.96 -4.05
CA GLU A 286 -7.38 14.49 -5.30
C GLU A 286 -6.19 13.65 -5.84
N GLU A 287 -5.56 12.78 -5.03
CA GLU A 287 -4.49 11.86 -5.48
C GLU A 287 -5.00 10.72 -6.39
N GLY A 288 -6.30 10.72 -6.69
CA GLY A 288 -6.93 9.85 -7.68
C GLY A 288 -6.86 8.37 -7.33
N GLU A 289 -6.59 7.54 -8.32
CA GLU A 289 -6.70 6.07 -8.25
C GLU A 289 -5.91 5.47 -7.06
N LYS A 290 -4.81 6.10 -6.64
CA LYS A 290 -3.95 5.62 -5.55
C LYS A 290 -4.65 5.55 -4.21
N VAL A 291 -5.52 6.51 -3.90
CA VAL A 291 -6.24 6.58 -2.62
C VAL A 291 -7.67 6.04 -2.74
N LEU A 292 -8.27 6.16 -3.93
CA LEU A 292 -9.64 5.72 -4.22
C LEU A 292 -9.76 4.22 -4.49
N LYS A 293 -8.64 3.50 -4.61
CA LYS A 293 -8.57 2.07 -4.96
C LYS A 293 -9.45 1.17 -4.11
N LEU A 294 -9.49 1.44 -2.80
CA LEU A 294 -10.32 0.66 -1.89
C LEU A 294 -11.80 0.98 -2.12
N SER A 295 -12.13 2.25 -2.32
CA SER A 295 -13.48 2.73 -2.56
C SER A 295 -14.07 2.26 -3.90
N MET A 296 -13.29 2.26 -4.98
CA MET A 296 -13.68 1.67 -6.27
C MET A 296 -13.86 0.15 -6.17
N ARG A 297 -12.97 -0.55 -5.45
CA ARG A 297 -13.14 -1.99 -5.20
C ARG A 297 -14.43 -2.28 -4.43
N THR A 298 -14.69 -1.56 -3.33
CA THR A 298 -15.92 -1.71 -2.55
C THR A 298 -17.16 -1.47 -3.42
N ALA A 299 -17.10 -0.51 -4.35
CA ALA A 299 -18.17 -0.26 -5.30
C ALA A 299 -18.37 -1.39 -6.31
N ASP A 300 -17.27 -1.92 -6.86
CA ASP A 300 -17.28 -3.09 -7.74
C ASP A 300 -17.89 -4.32 -7.06
N GLU A 301 -17.45 -4.61 -5.83
CA GLU A 301 -17.90 -5.75 -5.03
C GLU A 301 -19.40 -5.67 -4.67
N ASN A 302 -19.96 -4.45 -4.62
CA ASN A 302 -21.35 -4.22 -4.23
C ASN A 302 -22.29 -3.82 -5.38
N ASN A 303 -21.81 -3.77 -6.63
CA ASN A 303 -22.51 -3.27 -7.81
C ASN A 303 -23.00 -1.81 -7.67
N SER A 304 -22.20 -0.98 -7.02
CA SER A 304 -22.35 0.47 -7.07
C SER A 304 -21.71 1.03 -8.35
N LYS A 305 -22.31 2.08 -8.90
CA LYS A 305 -21.80 2.76 -10.11
C LYS A 305 -21.03 4.04 -9.80
N ILE A 306 -21.12 4.55 -8.57
CA ILE A 306 -20.69 5.88 -8.17
C ILE A 306 -19.99 5.76 -6.81
N VAL A 307 -18.81 6.34 -6.69
CA VAL A 307 -17.97 6.39 -5.49
C VAL A 307 -17.80 7.84 -5.07
N PHE A 308 -18.07 8.10 -3.80
CA PHE A 308 -17.96 9.38 -3.12
C PHE A 308 -16.90 9.24 -2.00
N CYS A 309 -15.82 10.02 -2.01
CA CYS A 309 -14.75 9.90 -0.99
C CYS A 309 -14.35 11.24 -0.40
N THR A 310 -14.36 11.41 0.93
CA THR A 310 -13.88 12.64 1.58
C THR A 310 -12.48 12.55 2.16
N ASP A 311 -11.83 13.69 2.38
CA ASP A 311 -10.60 13.79 3.19
C ASP A 311 -10.91 13.75 4.71
N PRO A 312 -9.90 13.70 5.61
CA PRO A 312 -10.10 13.38 7.04
C PRO A 312 -11.00 14.32 7.83
N ASP A 313 -11.01 15.61 7.49
CA ASP A 313 -11.88 16.63 8.06
C ASP A 313 -13.04 17.01 7.11
N ALA A 314 -13.18 16.25 6.02
CA ALA A 314 -14.27 16.30 5.06
C ALA A 314 -14.57 17.71 4.51
N ASP A 315 -13.53 18.44 4.09
CA ASP A 315 -13.70 19.62 3.22
C ASP A 315 -13.60 19.29 1.70
N ARG A 316 -13.14 18.08 1.32
CA ARG A 316 -13.01 17.63 -0.09
C ARG A 316 -13.87 16.39 -0.41
N PHE A 317 -14.30 16.22 -1.68
CA PHE A 317 -14.57 14.89 -2.30
C PHE A 317 -13.43 14.54 -3.25
N GLN A 318 -13.42 13.26 -3.66
CA GLN A 318 -13.41 12.91 -5.08
C GLN A 318 -14.66 12.08 -5.49
N LEU A 319 -15.10 12.20 -6.76
CA LEU A 319 -16.02 11.30 -7.45
C LEU A 319 -15.23 10.30 -8.26
N VAL A 320 -15.68 9.05 -8.22
CA VAL A 320 -15.32 8.08 -9.23
C VAL A 320 -16.56 7.39 -9.75
N GLU A 321 -16.64 7.14 -11.04
CA GLU A 321 -17.84 6.58 -11.63
C GLU A 321 -17.59 5.55 -12.73
N LYS A 322 -18.37 4.49 -12.69
CA LYS A 322 -18.23 3.34 -13.56
C LYS A 322 -18.86 3.60 -14.93
N GLN A 323 -18.00 3.85 -15.90
CA GLN A 323 -18.35 4.04 -17.30
C GLN A 323 -18.93 2.76 -17.91
N PRO A 324 -19.64 2.81 -19.05
CA PRO A 324 -20.18 1.62 -19.71
C PRO A 324 -19.10 0.63 -20.19
N SER A 325 -17.85 1.07 -20.32
CA SER A 325 -16.68 0.21 -20.56
C SER A 325 -16.34 -0.70 -19.36
N GLY A 326 -16.90 -0.41 -18.19
CA GLY A 326 -16.54 -1.05 -16.91
C GLY A 326 -15.38 -0.35 -16.18
N GLU A 327 -14.72 0.61 -16.82
CA GLU A 327 -13.66 1.41 -16.21
C GLU A 327 -14.22 2.51 -15.32
N TRP A 328 -13.42 2.92 -14.34
CA TRP A 328 -13.74 3.96 -13.38
C TRP A 328 -13.18 5.31 -13.86
N TYR A 329 -14.07 6.26 -14.17
CA TYR A 329 -13.71 7.64 -14.49
C TYR A 329 -13.62 8.45 -13.19
N ILE A 330 -12.41 8.91 -12.86
CA ILE A 330 -12.17 9.83 -11.76
C ILE A 330 -12.27 11.23 -12.33
N PHE A 331 -13.33 11.94 -11.95
CA PHE A 331 -13.62 13.23 -12.53
C PHE A 331 -12.66 14.32 -12.08
N SER A 332 -12.05 15.04 -13.01
CA SER A 332 -11.37 16.28 -12.64
C SER A 332 -12.46 17.32 -12.38
N GLY A 333 -12.45 18.05 -11.27
CA GLY A 333 -13.61 18.89 -10.93
C GLY A 333 -13.94 20.06 -11.91
N ASN A 334 -13.21 20.23 -13.02
CA ASN A 334 -13.39 21.31 -14.00
C ASN A 334 -14.71 21.21 -14.80
N GLU A 335 -15.28 20.02 -14.95
CA GLU A 335 -16.07 19.69 -16.15
C GLU A 335 -17.61 19.73 -15.93
N MET A 336 -18.20 20.75 -15.28
CA MET A 336 -19.64 20.75 -14.91
C MET A 336 -20.57 21.86 -15.44
N ASP A 337 -20.54 23.07 -14.86
CA ASP A 337 -21.79 23.78 -14.47
C ASP A 337 -21.95 25.20 -15.08
N GLU A 338 -23.17 25.65 -15.45
CA GLU A 338 -23.38 26.89 -16.25
C GLU A 338 -24.71 27.72 -16.06
N ASP A 339 -24.73 28.97 -16.61
CA ASP A 339 -25.60 30.19 -16.48
C ASP A 339 -25.76 30.97 -15.16
N PHE A 340 -24.67 31.13 -14.43
CA PHE A 340 -24.66 31.92 -13.21
C PHE A 340 -23.29 32.66 -13.15
N TYR A 341 -22.88 33.17 -11.99
CA TYR A 341 -21.50 33.64 -11.84
C TYR A 341 -20.53 32.46 -11.81
N VAL A 342 -19.59 32.50 -12.73
CA VAL A 342 -18.47 31.59 -12.86
C VAL A 342 -17.20 32.40 -12.56
N ILE A 343 -16.48 31.98 -11.53
CA ILE A 343 -15.30 32.69 -11.02
C ILE A 343 -14.10 31.78 -11.21
N ASN A 344 -12.99 32.27 -11.77
CA ASN A 344 -11.77 31.47 -11.77
C ASN A 344 -10.50 32.25 -11.42
N SER A 345 -9.42 31.50 -11.17
CA SER A 345 -8.10 32.07 -10.93
C SER A 345 -7.55 32.71 -12.21
N ALA A 346 -6.82 33.81 -12.09
CA ALA A 346 -6.29 34.56 -13.23
C ALA A 346 -5.29 33.76 -14.10
N VAL A 347 -4.74 32.64 -13.59
CA VAL A 347 -3.90 31.69 -14.36
C VAL A 347 -4.66 30.44 -14.82
N SER A 348 -5.95 30.34 -14.51
CA SER A 348 -6.85 29.34 -15.07
C SER A 348 -7.32 29.74 -16.48
N THR A 349 -7.72 28.72 -17.25
CA THR A 349 -8.19 28.84 -18.64
C THR A 349 -9.25 29.92 -18.82
N LYS A 350 -9.14 30.68 -19.91
CA LYS A 350 -10.15 31.64 -20.36
C LYS A 350 -11.36 30.98 -21.04
N PHE A 351 -11.44 29.64 -21.06
CA PHE A 351 -12.58 28.93 -21.66
C PHE A 351 -13.93 29.40 -21.10
N ALA A 352 -14.01 29.58 -19.78
CA ALA A 352 -15.18 30.13 -19.09
C ALA A 352 -15.59 31.52 -19.58
N LYS A 353 -14.61 32.35 -19.96
CA LYS A 353 -14.84 33.68 -20.53
C LYS A 353 -15.44 33.55 -21.93
N THR A 354 -14.88 32.66 -22.76
CA THR A 354 -15.39 32.39 -24.11
C THR A 354 -16.82 31.83 -24.09
N MET A 355 -17.12 30.93 -23.15
CA MET A 355 -18.49 30.45 -22.95
C MET A 355 -19.40 31.58 -22.45
N ALA A 356 -18.97 32.40 -21.47
CA ALA A 356 -19.77 33.54 -20.97
C ALA A 356 -20.08 34.58 -22.06
N GLU A 357 -19.12 34.84 -22.95
CA GLU A 357 -19.28 35.74 -24.11
C GLU A 357 -20.29 35.21 -25.14
N LYS A 358 -20.54 33.89 -25.17
CA LYS A 358 -21.48 33.24 -26.10
C LYS A 358 -22.85 32.91 -25.49
N GLU A 359 -22.88 32.29 -24.31
CA GLU A 359 -24.11 31.84 -23.63
C GLU A 359 -24.72 32.93 -22.73
N GLY A 360 -23.96 33.97 -22.38
CA GLY A 360 -24.48 35.19 -21.73
C GLY A 360 -24.34 35.25 -20.21
N PHE A 361 -23.78 34.22 -19.58
CA PHE A 361 -23.54 34.18 -18.13
C PHE A 361 -22.47 35.18 -17.67
N LYS A 362 -22.07 35.17 -16.39
CA LYS A 362 -21.16 36.17 -15.83
C LYS A 362 -19.83 35.54 -15.39
N TYR A 363 -18.76 35.96 -16.05
CA TYR A 363 -17.40 35.55 -15.76
C TYR A 363 -16.66 36.60 -14.94
N GLU A 364 -15.95 36.18 -13.89
CA GLU A 364 -15.01 37.05 -13.15
C GLU A 364 -13.68 36.33 -12.83
N GLU A 365 -12.58 37.08 -12.90
CA GLU A 365 -11.24 36.61 -12.53
C GLU A 365 -10.88 37.05 -11.10
N THR A 366 -10.14 36.21 -10.38
CA THR A 366 -9.49 36.57 -9.11
C THR A 366 -8.03 36.11 -9.06
N LEU A 367 -7.27 36.51 -8.03
CA LEU A 367 -5.91 36.00 -7.84
C LEU A 367 -5.92 34.51 -7.47
N THR A 368 -4.89 33.77 -7.88
CA THR A 368 -4.74 32.36 -7.51
C THR A 368 -4.58 32.19 -5.99
N GLY A 369 -5.44 31.35 -5.43
CA GLY A 369 -5.62 31.05 -4.02
C GLY A 369 -7.09 31.17 -3.65
N PHE A 370 -7.75 30.04 -3.40
CA PHE A 370 -9.20 29.92 -3.12
C PHE A 370 -9.83 30.95 -2.17
N LYS A 371 -9.07 31.54 -1.23
CA LYS A 371 -9.52 32.67 -0.41
C LYS A 371 -10.07 33.85 -1.23
N TRP A 372 -9.52 34.12 -2.42
CA TRP A 372 -9.98 35.20 -3.29
C TRP A 372 -11.29 34.83 -4.00
N LEU A 373 -11.37 33.59 -4.50
CA LEU A 373 -12.54 33.02 -5.14
C LEU A 373 -13.75 32.96 -4.19
N ALA A 374 -13.55 32.43 -2.99
CA ALA A 374 -14.58 32.30 -1.96
C ALA A 374 -15.10 33.65 -1.47
N ASN A 375 -14.22 34.60 -1.13
CA ASN A 375 -14.66 35.95 -0.72
C ASN A 375 -15.42 36.65 -1.85
N ARG A 376 -14.97 36.51 -3.10
CA ARG A 376 -15.70 37.11 -4.23
C ARG A 376 -17.06 36.45 -4.48
N ALA A 377 -17.15 35.12 -4.35
CA ALA A 377 -18.42 34.41 -4.41
C ALA A 377 -19.37 34.86 -3.29
N TYR A 378 -18.87 35.05 -2.07
CA TYR A 378 -19.65 35.58 -0.93
C TYR A 378 -20.17 37.00 -1.19
N GLU A 379 -19.33 37.91 -1.69
CA GLU A 379 -19.76 39.26 -2.10
C GLU A 379 -20.87 39.24 -3.16
N LEU A 380 -20.76 38.35 -4.14
CA LEU A 380 -21.73 38.20 -5.22
C LEU A 380 -23.05 37.60 -4.71
N ARG A 381 -22.98 36.54 -3.90
CA ARG A 381 -24.13 35.92 -3.21
C ARG A 381 -24.88 36.95 -2.35
N ASN A 382 -24.16 37.77 -1.57
CA ASN A 382 -24.74 38.85 -0.77
C ASN A 382 -25.41 39.96 -1.61
N LYS A 383 -24.99 40.14 -2.88
CA LYS A 383 -25.62 41.06 -3.85
C LYS A 383 -26.79 40.40 -4.60
N GLY A 384 -27.30 39.26 -4.10
CA GLY A 384 -28.37 38.48 -4.73
C GLY A 384 -27.97 37.85 -6.06
N LYS A 385 -26.68 37.64 -6.31
CA LYS A 385 -26.18 36.95 -7.51
C LYS A 385 -25.97 35.48 -7.21
N VAL A 386 -26.39 34.62 -8.13
CA VAL A 386 -26.13 33.18 -8.01
C VAL A 386 -24.73 32.90 -8.55
N VAL A 387 -23.93 32.11 -7.84
CA VAL A 387 -22.56 31.71 -8.23
C VAL A 387 -22.52 30.20 -8.32
N LEU A 388 -22.37 29.64 -9.53
CA LEU A 388 -22.29 28.20 -9.79
C LEU A 388 -21.05 27.60 -9.19
N LEU A 389 -19.93 28.21 -9.57
CA LEU A 389 -18.65 27.56 -9.65
C LEU A 389 -17.64 28.66 -9.42
N ALA A 390 -16.84 28.46 -8.39
CA ALA A 390 -15.53 29.09 -8.35
C ALA A 390 -14.48 27.99 -8.53
N TRP A 391 -13.46 28.19 -9.37
CA TRP A 391 -12.40 27.18 -9.54
C TRP A 391 -11.00 27.67 -9.85
N GLU A 392 -10.04 26.78 -9.63
CA GLU A 392 -8.64 26.95 -9.99
C GLU A 392 -8.14 25.79 -10.85
N GLU A 393 -7.17 26.07 -11.73
CA GLU A 393 -6.51 25.11 -12.61
C GLU A 393 -5.78 23.99 -11.85
N SER A 394 -5.57 24.19 -10.55
CA SER A 394 -5.01 23.22 -9.60
C SER A 394 -6.04 22.22 -9.06
N ILE A 395 -7.12 21.98 -9.81
CA ILE A 395 -8.14 20.96 -9.53
C ILE A 395 -8.96 21.27 -8.25
N GLY A 396 -9.28 22.55 -8.02
CA GLY A 396 -10.11 22.98 -6.89
C GLY A 396 -11.41 23.67 -7.34
N TYR A 397 -12.55 23.30 -6.73
CA TYR A 397 -13.89 23.71 -7.16
C TYR A 397 -14.83 23.95 -6.00
N MET A 398 -15.77 24.88 -6.17
CA MET A 398 -16.78 25.23 -5.16
C MET A 398 -18.14 25.44 -5.83
N PRO A 399 -18.91 24.35 -5.98
CA PRO A 399 -20.33 24.41 -6.26
C PRO A 399 -21.14 24.42 -4.96
N GLY A 400 -22.35 25.00 -5.03
CA GLY A 400 -23.24 25.05 -3.87
C GLY A 400 -22.80 26.04 -2.78
N ALA A 401 -23.35 25.88 -1.57
CA ALA A 401 -23.37 26.92 -0.54
C ALA A 401 -22.03 27.18 0.18
N SER A 402 -21.09 26.22 0.13
CA SER A 402 -19.78 26.36 0.79
C SER A 402 -18.98 27.55 0.25
N LEU A 403 -18.03 28.02 1.07
CA LEU A 403 -17.08 29.11 0.78
C LEU A 403 -15.63 28.63 0.91
N ASP A 404 -15.39 27.37 0.56
CA ASP A 404 -14.07 26.79 0.31
C ASP A 404 -14.18 25.83 -0.87
N LYS A 405 -13.09 25.18 -1.27
CA LYS A 405 -13.20 24.02 -2.17
C LYS A 405 -14.09 23.00 -1.49
N ASP A 406 -15.17 22.65 -2.17
CA ASP A 406 -16.14 21.67 -1.70
C ASP A 406 -16.27 20.62 -2.77
N GLY A 407 -15.26 19.75 -2.80
CA GLY A 407 -15.38 18.56 -3.64
C GLY A 407 -16.68 17.82 -3.30
N VAL A 408 -17.06 17.74 -2.00
CA VAL A 408 -18.19 16.94 -1.46
C VAL A 408 -19.51 17.23 -2.17
N VAL A 409 -19.66 18.43 -2.72
CA VAL A 409 -20.76 18.77 -3.62
C VAL A 409 -20.40 18.54 -5.09
N THR A 410 -19.24 19.02 -5.58
CA THR A 410 -18.84 18.92 -7.01
C THR A 410 -18.96 17.50 -7.53
N CYS A 411 -18.40 16.58 -6.79
CA CYS A 411 -18.32 15.18 -7.18
C CYS A 411 -19.65 14.41 -6.93
N ALA A 412 -20.72 15.05 -6.46
CA ALA A 412 -22.09 14.55 -6.65
C ALA A 412 -22.72 15.05 -7.96
N VAL A 413 -22.45 16.31 -8.34
CA VAL A 413 -22.96 16.94 -9.58
C VAL A 413 -22.53 16.15 -10.83
N PHE A 414 -21.28 15.70 -10.89
CA PHE A 414 -20.80 14.91 -12.03
C PHE A 414 -21.44 13.53 -12.20
N ALA A 415 -21.78 12.88 -11.10
CA ALA A 415 -22.40 11.56 -11.12
C ALA A 415 -23.81 11.62 -11.73
N ASP A 416 -24.48 12.75 -11.53
CA ASP A 416 -25.69 13.11 -12.25
C ASP A 416 -25.41 13.44 -13.73
N PHE A 417 -24.36 14.23 -14.02
CA PHE A 417 -23.99 14.61 -15.40
C PHE A 417 -23.67 13.40 -16.29
N PHE A 418 -22.94 12.39 -15.81
CA PHE A 418 -22.78 11.14 -16.55
C PHE A 418 -24.07 10.36 -16.67
N THR A 419 -24.88 10.28 -15.61
CA THR A 419 -26.16 9.58 -15.68
C THR A 419 -27.00 10.17 -16.81
N PHE A 420 -26.96 11.49 -17.00
CA PHE A 420 -27.51 12.21 -18.15
C PHE A 420 -26.83 11.88 -19.49
N LEU A 421 -25.49 11.93 -19.62
CA LEU A 421 -24.78 11.64 -20.87
C LEU A 421 -24.92 10.16 -21.33
N ASN A 422 -24.84 9.23 -20.39
CA ASN A 422 -24.97 7.79 -20.61
C ASN A 422 -26.39 7.43 -21.08
N ASN A 423 -27.43 8.05 -20.52
CA ASN A 423 -28.80 7.94 -21.03
C ASN A 423 -28.93 8.42 -22.49
N LYS A 424 -28.09 9.36 -22.92
CA LYS A 424 -28.00 9.84 -24.32
C LYS A 424 -27.00 9.06 -25.19
N LYS A 425 -26.24 8.11 -24.62
CA LYS A 425 -25.16 7.35 -25.27
C LYS A 425 -24.01 8.23 -25.81
N ILE A 426 -23.73 9.34 -25.13
CA ILE A 426 -22.64 10.29 -25.46
C ILE A 426 -21.51 10.07 -24.44
N LYS A 427 -20.24 10.08 -24.87
CA LYS A 427 -19.08 10.06 -23.95
C LYS A 427 -18.67 11.48 -23.56
N PHE A 428 -17.97 11.64 -22.44
CA PHE A 428 -17.34 12.91 -22.07
C PHE A 428 -16.41 13.45 -23.16
N THR A 429 -15.65 12.59 -23.85
CA THR A 429 -14.84 13.01 -25.02
C THR A 429 -15.68 13.58 -26.15
N ASP A 430 -16.81 12.94 -26.46
CA ASP A 430 -17.69 13.36 -27.56
C ASP A 430 -18.40 14.67 -27.20
N GLN A 431 -18.76 14.84 -25.93
CA GLN A 431 -19.29 16.09 -25.38
C GLN A 431 -18.22 17.20 -25.36
N LEU A 432 -16.96 16.89 -25.07
CA LEU A 432 -15.85 17.85 -25.15
C LEU A 432 -15.53 18.27 -26.60
N GLU A 433 -15.62 17.34 -27.57
CA GLU A 433 -15.53 17.68 -28.99
C GLU A 433 -16.69 18.59 -29.44
N ASN A 434 -17.91 18.31 -28.96
CA ASN A 434 -19.08 19.16 -29.19
C ASN A 434 -18.88 20.56 -28.58
N ILE A 435 -18.38 20.63 -27.34
CA ILE A 435 -18.01 21.87 -26.65
C ILE A 435 -16.96 22.65 -27.46
N TYR A 436 -15.84 22.06 -27.89
CA TYR A 436 -14.85 22.76 -28.73
C TYR A 436 -15.41 23.17 -30.11
N SER A 437 -16.29 22.37 -30.69
CA SER A 437 -16.98 22.71 -31.94
C SER A 437 -17.94 23.89 -31.79
N ASN A 438 -18.44 24.15 -30.57
CA ASN A 438 -19.36 25.24 -30.28
C ASN A 438 -18.64 26.51 -29.78
N TYR A 439 -17.61 26.39 -28.95
CA TYR A 439 -16.97 27.52 -28.24
C TYR A 439 -15.56 27.84 -28.75
N GLY A 440 -14.91 26.92 -29.46
CA GLY A 440 -13.50 27.03 -29.85
C GLY A 440 -12.61 26.14 -29.00
N LEU A 441 -11.39 25.89 -29.50
CA LEU A 441 -10.40 25.05 -28.81
C LEU A 441 -9.56 25.92 -27.86
N HIS A 442 -9.55 25.55 -26.59
CA HIS A 442 -8.66 26.11 -25.57
C HIS A 442 -7.65 25.05 -25.13
N LEU A 443 -6.43 25.11 -25.64
CA LEU A 443 -5.38 24.14 -25.38
C LEU A 443 -4.38 24.72 -24.38
N CYS A 444 -4.39 24.18 -23.16
CA CYS A 444 -3.59 24.69 -22.03
C CYS A 444 -2.32 23.86 -21.79
N TYR A 445 -1.25 24.52 -21.34
CA TYR A 445 -0.03 23.90 -20.82
C TYR A 445 0.46 24.63 -19.56
N ASN A 446 0.54 23.92 -18.45
CA ASN A 446 0.94 24.46 -17.15
C ASN A 446 2.21 23.72 -16.69
N SER A 447 3.27 24.46 -16.37
CA SER A 447 4.57 23.88 -16.01
C SER A 447 5.37 24.83 -15.09
N TYR A 448 6.61 24.47 -14.76
CA TYR A 448 7.47 25.30 -13.93
C TYR A 448 8.96 25.04 -14.19
N LEU A 449 9.77 26.07 -13.95
CA LEU A 449 11.22 25.95 -13.81
C LEU A 449 11.60 25.98 -12.34
N ARG A 450 12.65 25.25 -11.95
CA ARG A 450 13.22 25.38 -10.60
C ARG A 450 13.96 26.72 -10.50
N CYS A 451 13.73 27.42 -9.40
CA CYS A 451 14.33 28.71 -9.07
C CYS A 451 14.91 28.62 -7.66
N PRO A 452 16.16 28.11 -7.50
CA PRO A 452 16.70 27.70 -6.21
C PRO A 452 17.10 28.86 -5.28
N LYS A 453 17.12 30.10 -5.79
CA LYS A 453 17.56 31.29 -5.05
C LYS A 453 16.58 32.44 -5.31
N PRO A 454 16.04 33.13 -4.28
CA PRO A 454 15.10 34.24 -4.48
C PRO A 454 15.60 35.34 -5.43
N LYS A 455 16.91 35.62 -5.43
CA LYS A 455 17.54 36.61 -6.34
C LYS A 455 17.34 36.28 -7.83
N CYS A 456 17.27 35.01 -8.21
CA CYS A 456 16.99 34.58 -9.59
C CYS A 456 15.58 35.01 -10.04
N MET A 457 14.60 34.95 -9.13
CA MET A 457 13.22 35.39 -9.40
C MET A 457 13.14 36.91 -9.58
N VAL A 458 13.83 37.69 -8.72
CA VAL A 458 13.92 39.15 -8.87
C VAL A 458 14.53 39.52 -10.23
N SER A 459 15.69 38.93 -10.56
CA SER A 459 16.39 39.20 -11.83
C SER A 459 15.55 38.88 -13.06
N LEU A 460 14.82 37.75 -13.06
CA LEU A 460 13.95 37.36 -14.16
C LEU A 460 12.84 38.40 -14.40
N PHE A 461 12.12 38.79 -13.34
CA PHE A 461 10.99 39.73 -13.48
C PHE A 461 11.45 41.16 -13.80
N ASP A 462 12.62 41.59 -13.30
CA ASP A 462 13.19 42.90 -13.64
C ASP A 462 13.65 43.01 -15.09
N ASP A 463 14.08 41.90 -15.70
CA ASP A 463 14.46 41.85 -17.12
C ASP A 463 13.23 41.71 -18.04
N LEU A 464 12.19 40.97 -17.62
CA LEU A 464 10.89 40.92 -18.32
C LEU A 464 10.22 42.31 -18.44
N ARG A 465 10.48 43.20 -17.47
CA ARG A 465 10.04 44.62 -17.43
C ARG A 465 10.91 45.58 -18.26
N LYS A 466 12.04 45.09 -18.81
CA LYS A 466 13.01 45.87 -19.61
C LYS A 466 13.25 45.26 -21.00
N ALA A 467 12.43 44.30 -21.40
CA ALA A 467 12.53 43.59 -22.67
C ALA A 467 12.34 44.50 -23.90
N ASP A 468 11.64 45.62 -23.77
CA ASP A 468 11.59 46.70 -24.78
C ASP A 468 12.09 48.02 -24.16
N PRO A 469 13.16 48.66 -24.69
CA PRO A 469 13.70 49.90 -24.13
C PRO A 469 12.75 51.11 -24.12
N ASN A 470 11.71 51.10 -24.97
CA ASN A 470 10.76 52.20 -25.12
C ASN A 470 9.38 51.88 -24.51
N LYS A 471 9.05 50.59 -24.33
CA LYS A 471 7.73 50.12 -23.87
C LYS A 471 7.77 49.25 -22.60
N GLY A 472 8.97 48.97 -22.07
CA GLY A 472 9.19 48.09 -20.93
C GLY A 472 9.09 46.61 -21.28
N TYR A 473 7.90 46.15 -21.66
CA TYR A 473 7.62 44.74 -21.91
C TYR A 473 7.80 44.35 -23.39
N ALA A 474 8.07 43.07 -23.64
CA ALA A 474 8.22 42.53 -24.99
C ALA A 474 6.99 42.78 -25.87
N ALA A 475 7.20 43.23 -27.10
CA ALA A 475 6.14 43.46 -28.09
C ALA A 475 5.73 42.18 -28.87
N LYS A 476 6.52 41.11 -28.79
CA LYS A 476 6.29 39.84 -29.50
C LYS A 476 6.67 38.63 -28.65
N CYS A 477 6.09 37.49 -28.99
CA CYS A 477 6.50 36.18 -28.53
C CYS A 477 6.59 35.26 -29.76
N GLY A 478 7.80 35.04 -30.29
CA GLY A 478 8.02 34.35 -31.56
C GLY A 478 7.38 35.13 -32.72
N GLU A 479 6.55 34.45 -33.51
CA GLU A 479 5.78 35.09 -34.59
C GLU A 479 4.55 35.87 -34.08
N GLY A 480 4.11 35.61 -32.85
CA GLY A 480 2.93 36.24 -32.25
C GLY A 480 3.19 37.68 -31.77
N GLN A 481 2.28 38.59 -32.11
CA GLN A 481 2.27 39.97 -31.57
C GLN A 481 1.59 39.98 -30.19
N ILE A 482 2.20 40.65 -29.22
CA ILE A 482 1.62 40.86 -27.88
C ILE A 482 0.71 42.08 -27.92
N LYS A 483 -0.57 41.87 -27.59
CA LYS A 483 -1.63 42.87 -27.56
C LYS A 483 -1.75 43.53 -26.18
N TYR A 484 -1.79 42.70 -25.14
CA TYR A 484 -1.91 43.17 -23.75
C TYR A 484 -0.86 42.56 -22.82
N VAL A 485 -0.50 43.31 -21.78
CA VAL A 485 0.38 42.90 -20.68
C VAL A 485 -0.21 43.38 -19.37
N ARG A 486 -0.30 42.46 -18.40
CA ARG A 486 -0.73 42.68 -17.02
C ARG A 486 0.40 42.27 -16.07
N ASP A 487 1.02 43.22 -15.37
CA ASP A 487 2.01 42.98 -14.31
C ASP A 487 1.42 43.38 -12.95
N LEU A 488 1.11 42.36 -12.13
CA LEU A 488 0.53 42.53 -10.80
C LEU A 488 1.56 42.91 -9.73
N GLY A 489 2.85 42.91 -10.06
CA GLY A 489 3.93 43.38 -9.21
C GLY A 489 4.01 44.92 -9.18
N VAL A 490 3.75 45.57 -10.32
CA VAL A 490 3.82 47.04 -10.45
C VAL A 490 2.47 47.73 -10.65
N GLY A 491 1.38 46.97 -10.80
CA GLY A 491 0.03 47.52 -10.97
C GLY A 491 -0.26 48.03 -12.37
N TYR A 492 0.27 47.35 -13.39
CA TYR A 492 0.09 47.70 -14.81
C TYR A 492 -0.82 46.69 -15.50
N ASP A 493 -1.81 47.15 -16.26
CA ASP A 493 -2.65 46.34 -17.16
C ASP A 493 -3.21 47.22 -18.30
N ASN A 494 -2.59 47.14 -19.48
CA ASN A 494 -3.03 47.93 -20.64
C ASN A 494 -4.30 47.39 -21.34
N SER A 495 -4.93 46.32 -20.82
CA SER A 495 -6.28 45.91 -21.25
C SER A 495 -7.39 46.67 -20.52
N CYS A 496 -7.06 47.37 -19.42
CA CYS A 496 -8.01 48.09 -18.59
C CYS A 496 -7.96 49.62 -18.82
N PRO A 497 -9.08 50.35 -18.66
CA PRO A 497 -9.08 51.80 -18.65
C PRO A 497 -8.17 52.32 -17.53
N ASP A 498 -7.34 53.34 -17.83
CA ASP A 498 -6.31 53.91 -16.95
C ASP A 498 -4.98 53.12 -16.79
N ASN A 499 -4.85 51.98 -17.49
CA ASN A 499 -3.70 51.06 -17.46
C ASN A 499 -3.44 50.35 -16.10
N LYS A 500 -4.45 50.22 -15.22
CA LYS A 500 -4.32 49.45 -13.96
C LYS A 500 -5.17 48.18 -13.95
N PRO A 501 -4.70 47.09 -13.32
CA PRO A 501 -5.46 45.85 -13.19
C PRO A 501 -6.64 46.03 -12.23
N VAL A 502 -7.77 45.39 -12.56
CA VAL A 502 -8.90 45.19 -11.64
C VAL A 502 -8.54 44.25 -10.48
N LEU A 503 -7.55 43.38 -10.69
CA LEU A 503 -7.04 42.45 -9.68
C LEU A 503 -6.13 43.16 -8.66
N PRO A 504 -6.11 42.72 -7.38
CA PRO A 504 -5.17 43.23 -6.38
C PRO A 504 -3.71 43.05 -6.82
N TRP A 505 -2.90 44.08 -6.61
CA TRP A 505 -1.51 44.17 -7.08
C TRP A 505 -0.59 44.73 -5.98
N GLY A 506 0.71 44.51 -6.10
CA GLY A 506 1.72 44.98 -5.14
C GLY A 506 3.09 44.32 -5.35
N PRO A 507 4.18 44.92 -4.83
CA PRO A 507 5.57 44.59 -5.23
C PRO A 507 6.02 43.15 -4.96
N THR A 508 5.31 42.40 -4.10
CA THR A 508 5.55 40.98 -3.83
C THR A 508 4.88 40.02 -4.82
N ASN A 509 3.96 40.51 -5.65
CA ASN A 509 3.20 39.70 -6.59
C ASN A 509 3.97 39.52 -7.90
N TYR A 510 4.94 38.60 -7.90
CA TYR A 510 5.65 38.18 -9.12
C TYR A 510 4.70 37.44 -10.06
N MET A 511 3.92 38.17 -10.86
CA MET A 511 2.99 37.62 -11.86
C MET A 511 2.82 38.59 -13.03
N ILE A 512 3.24 38.16 -14.22
CA ILE A 512 3.05 38.88 -15.48
C ILE A 512 2.28 37.98 -16.46
N THR A 513 1.15 38.46 -16.96
CA THR A 513 0.34 37.82 -18.01
C THR A 513 0.47 38.61 -19.31
N TYR A 514 0.76 37.90 -20.39
CA TYR A 514 0.81 38.41 -21.76
C TYR A 514 -0.34 37.82 -22.56
N THR A 515 -1.00 38.65 -23.37
CA THR A 515 -2.10 38.25 -24.28
C THR A 515 -1.71 38.58 -25.71
N LEU A 516 -1.77 37.60 -26.60
CA LEU A 516 -1.48 37.73 -28.02
C LEU A 516 -2.69 38.27 -28.81
N GLU A 517 -2.47 38.74 -30.03
CA GLU A 517 -3.55 39.28 -30.88
C GLU A 517 -4.69 38.30 -31.18
N ASN A 518 -4.41 36.99 -31.22
CA ASN A 518 -5.42 35.94 -31.38
C ASN A 518 -6.15 35.58 -30.07
N GLY A 519 -5.90 36.30 -28.97
CA GLY A 519 -6.47 36.04 -27.65
C GLY A 519 -5.73 34.99 -26.81
N SER A 520 -4.82 34.22 -27.40
CA SER A 520 -3.99 33.25 -26.66
C SER A 520 -3.16 33.95 -25.59
N THR A 521 -2.94 33.30 -24.44
CA THR A 521 -2.25 33.92 -23.30
C THR A 521 -1.08 33.10 -22.82
N PHE A 522 -0.12 33.76 -22.18
CA PHE A 522 0.80 33.09 -21.28
C PHE A 522 1.10 33.93 -20.04
N THR A 523 1.23 33.27 -18.88
CA THR A 523 1.51 33.90 -17.59
C THR A 523 2.78 33.32 -16.99
N ILE A 524 3.68 34.18 -16.52
CA ILE A 524 4.87 33.83 -15.75
C ILE A 524 4.63 34.26 -14.30
N ARG A 525 4.77 33.33 -13.34
CA ARG A 525 4.43 33.54 -11.93
C ARG A 525 5.46 32.95 -10.97
N GLY A 526 5.99 33.76 -10.07
CA GLY A 526 6.79 33.29 -8.93
C GLY A 526 5.96 32.49 -7.93
N SER A 527 6.46 31.34 -7.47
CA SER A 527 5.82 30.59 -6.38
C SER A 527 6.22 31.18 -5.03
N GLY A 528 5.24 31.52 -4.19
CA GLY A 528 5.49 32.10 -2.86
C GLY A 528 5.86 31.07 -1.78
N THR A 529 5.69 29.77 -2.05
CA THR A 529 5.90 28.67 -1.08
C THR A 529 6.90 27.61 -1.55
N GLU A 530 7.39 27.70 -2.78
CA GLU A 530 8.28 26.72 -3.40
C GLU A 530 9.40 27.42 -4.19
N PRO A 531 10.62 26.87 -4.29
CA PRO A 531 11.70 27.42 -5.11
C PRO A 531 11.45 27.17 -6.61
N LYS A 532 10.40 27.78 -7.16
CA LYS A 532 9.87 27.55 -8.51
C LYS A 532 9.36 28.86 -9.13
N VAL A 533 9.51 29.01 -10.45
CA VAL A 533 8.71 29.94 -11.24
C VAL A 533 7.81 29.11 -12.14
N LYS A 534 6.50 29.30 -12.00
CA LYS A 534 5.45 28.60 -12.75
C LYS A 534 5.14 29.37 -14.03
N PHE A 535 4.76 28.67 -15.08
CA PHE A 535 4.16 29.28 -16.25
C PHE A 535 2.95 28.49 -16.74
N TYR A 536 2.04 29.25 -17.33
CA TYR A 536 0.73 28.82 -17.80
C TYR A 536 0.60 29.37 -19.21
N ILE A 537 0.29 28.54 -20.18
CA ILE A 537 0.13 28.90 -21.60
C ILE A 537 -1.23 28.39 -22.04
N GLU A 538 -1.98 29.20 -22.78
CA GLU A 538 -3.26 28.83 -23.34
C GLU A 538 -3.35 29.31 -24.78
N ILE A 539 -3.40 28.35 -25.72
CA ILE A 539 -3.74 28.63 -27.11
C ILE A 539 -5.25 28.60 -27.26
N ILE A 540 -5.79 29.68 -27.82
CA ILE A 540 -7.20 29.85 -28.13
C ILE A 540 -7.36 29.86 -29.65
N LEU A 541 -8.12 28.92 -30.19
CA LEU A 541 -8.51 28.86 -31.60
C LEU A 541 -10.03 28.91 -31.75
N PRO A 542 -10.57 29.71 -32.70
CA PRO A 542 -12.01 29.82 -32.91
C PRO A 542 -12.64 28.49 -33.40
N PRO A 543 -13.96 28.30 -33.25
CA PRO A 543 -14.67 27.07 -33.63
C PRO A 543 -14.35 26.53 -35.03
N ASN A 544 -14.18 27.40 -36.03
CA ASN A 544 -13.86 27.01 -37.41
C ASN A 544 -12.42 26.49 -37.60
N GLN A 545 -11.52 26.70 -36.63
CA GLN A 545 -10.13 26.21 -36.63
C GLN A 545 -9.90 25.08 -35.60
N SER A 546 -10.88 24.83 -34.71
CA SER A 546 -10.81 23.85 -33.60
C SER A 546 -10.53 22.39 -34.00
N LYS A 547 -10.73 22.03 -35.26
CA LYS A 547 -10.62 20.64 -35.75
C LYS A 547 -9.18 20.16 -35.96
N ASP A 548 -8.21 21.05 -36.19
CA ASP A 548 -6.81 20.66 -36.35
C ASP A 548 -6.05 20.73 -35.03
N LYS A 549 -6.33 19.75 -34.16
CA LYS A 549 -5.67 19.63 -32.85
C LYS A 549 -4.20 19.27 -32.95
N VAL A 550 -3.75 18.74 -34.09
CA VAL A 550 -2.35 18.38 -34.33
C VAL A 550 -1.55 19.65 -34.56
N GLU A 551 -2.03 20.54 -35.43
CA GLU A 551 -1.45 21.86 -35.65
C GLU A 551 -1.55 22.75 -34.41
N ALA A 552 -2.70 22.78 -33.71
CA ALA A 552 -2.84 23.51 -32.46
C ALA A 552 -1.83 23.07 -31.39
N LYS A 553 -1.56 21.76 -31.29
CA LYS A 553 -0.54 21.22 -30.39
C LYS A 553 0.87 21.55 -30.85
N ARG A 554 1.16 21.53 -32.16
CA ARG A 554 2.46 21.97 -32.70
C ARG A 554 2.73 23.44 -32.35
N GLN A 555 1.75 24.31 -32.54
CA GLN A 555 1.83 25.73 -32.18
C GLN A 555 2.08 25.92 -30.67
N LEU A 556 1.48 25.10 -29.82
CA LEU A 556 1.72 25.11 -28.38
C LEU A 556 3.15 24.66 -28.04
N ASP A 557 3.62 23.56 -28.63
CA ASP A 557 4.98 23.05 -28.43
C ASP A 557 6.04 24.06 -28.91
N ASP A 558 5.77 24.79 -30.01
CA ASP A 558 6.65 25.85 -30.52
C ASP A 558 6.61 27.10 -29.63
N LEU A 559 5.43 27.51 -29.14
CA LEU A 559 5.28 28.62 -28.19
C LEU A 559 5.95 28.33 -26.84
N ILE A 560 5.90 27.08 -26.35
CA ILE A 560 6.62 26.64 -25.14
C ILE A 560 8.13 26.83 -25.32
N LYS A 561 8.71 26.43 -26.46
CA LYS A 561 10.16 26.60 -26.73
C LYS A 561 10.54 28.09 -26.68
N VAL A 562 9.78 28.93 -27.37
CA VAL A 562 10.00 30.39 -27.44
C VAL A 562 9.90 31.05 -26.05
N ILE A 563 8.88 30.70 -25.25
CA ILE A 563 8.74 31.24 -23.90
C ILE A 563 9.92 30.81 -23.02
N ILE A 564 10.40 29.57 -23.16
CA ILE A 564 11.56 29.09 -22.43
C ILE A 564 12.85 29.80 -22.89
N SER A 565 13.11 29.91 -24.19
CA SER A 565 14.32 30.55 -24.72
C SER A 565 14.35 32.05 -24.46
N ASP A 566 13.26 32.76 -24.81
CA ASP A 566 13.30 34.21 -24.99
C ASP A 566 12.85 34.95 -23.72
N PHE A 567 11.90 34.40 -22.96
CA PHE A 567 11.38 35.02 -21.74
C PHE A 567 12.07 34.49 -20.49
N PHE A 568 12.22 33.16 -20.36
CA PHE A 568 12.84 32.57 -19.18
C PHE A 568 14.37 32.62 -19.18
N GLN A 569 15.02 32.53 -20.34
CA GLN A 569 16.49 32.56 -20.53
C GLN A 569 17.23 31.75 -19.42
N PRO A 570 17.03 30.42 -19.35
CA PRO A 570 17.24 29.64 -18.12
C PRO A 570 18.67 29.73 -17.57
N GLU A 571 19.66 29.61 -18.45
CA GLU A 571 21.09 29.69 -18.11
C GLU A 571 21.48 31.06 -17.52
N LYS A 572 20.93 32.15 -18.08
CA LYS A 572 21.21 33.53 -17.66
C LYS A 572 20.63 33.83 -16.27
N HIS A 573 19.37 33.45 -16.03
CA HIS A 573 18.70 33.76 -14.76
C HIS A 573 18.94 32.72 -13.67
N GLY A 574 19.63 31.61 -13.97
CA GLY A 574 19.87 30.53 -13.01
C GLY A 574 18.58 29.81 -12.62
N VAL A 575 17.66 29.66 -13.58
CA VAL A 575 16.46 28.81 -13.47
C VAL A 575 16.63 27.64 -14.44
N TRP A 576 16.06 26.48 -14.13
CA TRP A 576 16.23 25.32 -15.03
C TRP A 576 15.01 24.41 -15.07
N GLN A 577 14.79 23.87 -16.26
CA GLN A 577 13.76 22.88 -16.54
C GLN A 577 14.20 21.51 -16.04
N ARG A 578 13.23 20.60 -15.88
CA ARG A 578 13.49 19.16 -15.85
C ARG A 578 14.24 18.74 -17.12
N ILE A 579 15.14 17.76 -17.02
CA ILE A 579 16.16 17.47 -18.04
C ILE A 579 15.53 16.98 -19.35
N ALA A 580 15.38 17.87 -20.34
CA ALA A 580 15.02 17.51 -21.70
C ALA A 580 16.23 16.89 -22.45
N ARG A 581 16.68 15.70 -22.03
CA ARG A 581 17.68 14.86 -22.73
C ARG A 581 17.22 13.42 -22.97
N PHE A 582 15.92 13.22 -23.18
CA PHE A 582 15.40 11.91 -23.59
C PHE A 582 14.57 12.02 -24.87
N ASN A 583 14.90 11.18 -25.85
CA ASN A 583 14.24 11.14 -27.14
C ASN A 583 12.79 10.63 -27.03
N LYS A 584 12.02 10.87 -28.09
CA LYS A 584 10.68 10.28 -28.32
C LYS A 584 10.68 8.78 -27.94
N GLY A 585 9.95 8.39 -26.90
CA GLY A 585 9.76 6.99 -26.52
C GLY A 585 9.64 6.70 -25.02
N ILE A 586 10.12 7.61 -24.14
CA ILE A 586 10.01 7.48 -22.68
C ILE A 586 8.88 8.35 -22.16
N ASP A 587 8.07 7.85 -21.22
CA ASP A 587 7.10 8.68 -20.49
C ASP A 587 7.73 9.36 -19.25
N ASP A 588 7.07 10.41 -18.78
CA ASP A 588 7.46 11.19 -17.60
C ASP A 588 7.58 10.36 -16.31
N LYS A 589 6.94 9.19 -16.23
CA LYS A 589 6.98 8.32 -15.06
C LYS A 589 8.26 7.49 -15.08
N LEU A 590 8.58 6.86 -16.20
CA LEU A 590 9.76 6.04 -16.38
C LEU A 590 11.04 6.87 -16.24
N GLU A 591 11.09 8.08 -16.83
CA GLU A 591 12.23 8.99 -16.67
C GLU A 591 12.48 9.33 -15.19
N ARG A 592 11.41 9.62 -14.43
CA ARG A 592 11.51 9.85 -12.97
C ARG A 592 12.00 8.60 -12.25
N GLN A 593 11.55 7.41 -12.62
CA GLN A 593 11.95 6.17 -11.95
C GLN A 593 13.42 5.82 -12.22
N ILE A 594 13.92 6.05 -13.44
CA ILE A 594 15.35 5.95 -13.79
C ILE A 594 16.17 6.93 -12.94
N SER A 595 15.73 8.20 -12.85
CA SER A 595 16.43 9.21 -12.04
C SER A 595 16.45 8.88 -10.55
N LEU A 596 15.39 8.30 -9.99
CA LEU A 596 15.35 7.89 -8.58
C LEU A 596 16.21 6.66 -8.33
N TRP A 597 16.24 5.71 -9.28
CA TRP A 597 17.15 4.56 -9.21
C TRP A 597 18.61 4.99 -9.12
N LEU A 598 19.05 5.86 -10.05
CA LEU A 598 20.43 6.34 -10.13
C LEU A 598 20.83 7.31 -9.00
N ASP A 599 19.88 7.82 -8.22
CA ASP A 599 20.11 8.61 -7.01
C ASP A 599 20.25 7.72 -5.76
N TRP A 600 19.39 6.70 -5.62
CA TRP A 600 19.32 5.84 -4.42
C TRP A 600 20.28 4.65 -4.44
N ASP A 601 20.55 4.07 -5.61
CA ASP A 601 21.44 2.93 -5.74
C ASP A 601 22.91 3.35 -5.60
N LYS A 602 23.66 2.66 -4.75
CA LYS A 602 25.12 2.85 -4.58
C LYS A 602 25.94 1.68 -5.13
N ASN A 603 25.31 0.59 -5.58
CA ASN A 603 26.03 -0.48 -6.25
C ASN A 603 26.33 -0.07 -7.71
N GLU A 604 27.61 0.04 -8.05
CA GLU A 604 28.04 0.54 -9.36
C GLU A 604 27.59 -0.36 -10.52
N GLN A 605 27.55 -1.68 -10.32
CA GLN A 605 27.16 -2.65 -11.35
C GLN A 605 25.68 -2.52 -11.72
N THR A 606 24.78 -2.38 -10.74
CA THR A 606 23.33 -2.23 -11.01
C THR A 606 22.95 -0.82 -11.47
N ARG A 607 23.78 0.19 -11.18
CA ARG A 607 23.68 1.50 -11.84
C ARG A 607 24.07 1.42 -13.31
N GLN A 608 25.24 0.82 -13.61
CA GLN A 608 25.72 0.62 -14.97
C GLN A 608 24.72 -0.17 -15.82
N GLU A 609 24.09 -1.23 -15.28
CA GLU A 609 23.04 -1.99 -15.97
C GLU A 609 21.85 -1.11 -16.42
N ILE A 610 21.39 -0.17 -15.56
CA ILE A 610 20.32 0.78 -15.93
C ILE A 610 20.82 1.83 -16.94
N GLU A 611 22.04 2.33 -16.79
CA GLU A 611 22.65 3.29 -17.72
C GLU A 611 22.87 2.68 -19.12
N GLU A 612 23.23 1.40 -19.20
CA GLU A 612 23.35 0.63 -20.44
C GLU A 612 21.98 0.40 -21.10
N LEU A 613 20.97 -0.08 -20.36
CA LEU A 613 19.61 -0.23 -20.89
C LEU A 613 19.01 1.11 -21.40
N VAL A 614 19.35 2.23 -20.76
CA VAL A 614 18.97 3.58 -21.22
C VAL A 614 19.69 3.94 -22.51
N LYS A 615 20.99 3.64 -22.62
CA LYS A 615 21.82 3.88 -23.81
C LYS A 615 21.40 3.02 -25.01
N GLU A 616 20.96 1.79 -24.77
CA GLU A 616 20.44 0.87 -25.79
C GLU A 616 19.00 1.18 -26.22
N GLY A 617 18.28 2.03 -25.46
CA GLY A 617 16.89 2.36 -25.74
C GLY A 617 15.90 1.26 -25.36
N ALA A 618 16.26 0.39 -24.42
CA ALA A 618 15.48 -0.77 -23.97
C ALA A 618 14.30 -0.38 -23.05
N PHE A 619 13.51 0.62 -23.45
CA PHE A 619 12.53 1.28 -22.58
C PHE A 619 11.40 0.37 -22.08
N ALA A 620 11.05 -0.69 -22.81
CA ALA A 620 10.09 -1.68 -22.34
C ALA A 620 10.62 -2.53 -21.16
N GLU A 621 11.91 -2.88 -21.18
CA GLU A 621 12.58 -3.62 -20.10
C GLU A 621 12.81 -2.71 -18.88
N LEU A 622 13.20 -1.45 -19.11
CA LEU A 622 13.26 -0.42 -18.06
C LEU A 622 11.88 -0.16 -17.43
N ALA A 623 10.82 -0.11 -18.25
CA ALA A 623 9.45 0.01 -17.76
C ALA A 623 9.08 -1.17 -16.87
N ASP A 624 9.31 -2.43 -17.28
CA ASP A 624 9.06 -3.59 -16.42
C ASP A 624 9.83 -3.48 -15.09
N ARG A 625 11.15 -3.31 -15.17
CA ARG A 625 12.08 -3.30 -14.02
C ARG A 625 11.75 -2.24 -12.98
N LEU A 626 11.26 -1.08 -13.41
CA LEU A 626 11.06 0.08 -12.56
C LEU A 626 9.58 0.40 -12.26
N ALA A 627 8.61 -0.12 -13.02
CA ALA A 627 7.19 0.20 -12.83
C ALA A 627 6.61 -0.30 -11.50
N THR A 628 7.18 -1.35 -10.91
CA THR A 628 6.67 -2.01 -9.70
C THR A 628 7.81 -2.31 -8.72
N HIS A 629 7.47 -2.45 -7.44
CA HIS A 629 8.37 -3.02 -6.45
C HIS A 629 8.09 -4.52 -6.28
N VAL A 630 9.09 -5.28 -5.80
CA VAL A 630 8.89 -6.65 -5.30
C VAL A 630 7.81 -6.69 -4.20
N SER A 631 7.19 -7.86 -3.96
CA SER A 631 6.13 -8.01 -2.96
C SER A 631 6.09 -9.42 -2.35
N PHE A 632 5.46 -9.58 -1.19
CA PHE A 632 5.32 -10.89 -0.52
C PHE A 632 4.38 -11.81 -1.29
N GLY A 633 4.86 -13.01 -1.62
CA GLY A 633 4.11 -14.08 -2.26
C GLY A 633 3.54 -15.10 -1.26
N ILE A 634 3.57 -16.37 -1.65
CA ILE A 634 3.16 -17.50 -0.79
C ILE A 634 4.24 -17.80 0.26
N SER A 635 5.52 -17.79 -0.12
CA SER A 635 6.65 -17.94 0.78
C SER A 635 7.71 -16.85 0.56
N GLY A 636 7.67 -15.82 1.41
CA GLY A 636 8.54 -14.65 1.35
C GLY A 636 8.34 -13.74 0.13
N ILE A 637 9.25 -12.79 -0.04
CA ILE A 637 9.45 -12.03 -1.27
C ILE A 637 10.44 -12.83 -2.13
N LYS A 638 10.15 -13.06 -3.41
CA LYS A 638 11.10 -13.66 -4.36
C LYS A 638 11.05 -12.91 -5.69
N ALA A 639 12.22 -12.71 -6.31
CA ALA A 639 12.32 -12.07 -7.61
C ALA A 639 13.63 -12.47 -8.33
N PRO A 640 13.70 -12.33 -9.67
CA PRO A 640 14.96 -12.50 -10.37
C PRO A 640 15.95 -11.41 -9.94
N MET A 641 17.23 -11.76 -9.89
CA MET A 641 18.32 -10.82 -9.57
C MET A 641 18.55 -9.84 -10.73
N GLY A 642 19.04 -8.63 -10.41
CA GLY A 642 19.40 -7.60 -11.39
C GLY A 642 18.98 -6.20 -10.92
N ALA A 643 19.27 -5.18 -11.73
CA ALA A 643 18.83 -3.82 -11.48
C ALA A 643 17.33 -3.63 -11.77
N GLY A 644 16.65 -2.89 -10.89
CA GLY A 644 15.20 -2.67 -10.93
C GLY A 644 14.54 -2.80 -9.55
N PHE A 645 13.41 -2.11 -9.36
CA PHE A 645 12.63 -2.15 -8.12
C PHE A 645 11.86 -3.47 -7.93
N ASN A 646 11.57 -4.19 -9.03
CA ASN A 646 10.97 -5.53 -9.01
C ASN A 646 11.99 -6.69 -9.14
N ARG A 647 13.28 -6.40 -8.97
CA ARG A 647 14.38 -7.36 -9.00
C ARG A 647 15.03 -7.47 -7.61
N MET A 648 15.73 -8.57 -7.32
CA MET A 648 16.52 -8.70 -6.10
C MET A 648 17.92 -8.09 -6.27
N ASN A 649 18.25 -7.10 -5.44
CA ASN A 649 19.52 -6.37 -5.41
C ASN A 649 19.71 -5.70 -4.03
N GLU A 650 20.89 -5.10 -3.80
CA GLU A 650 21.25 -4.48 -2.52
C GLU A 650 20.28 -3.35 -2.11
N LEU A 651 19.92 -2.47 -3.04
CA LEU A 651 18.98 -1.37 -2.79
C LEU A 651 17.62 -1.89 -2.31
N VAL A 652 17.05 -2.87 -3.02
CA VAL A 652 15.75 -3.45 -2.68
C VAL A 652 15.80 -4.18 -1.33
N VAL A 653 16.87 -4.93 -1.03
CA VAL A 653 17.03 -5.57 0.29
C VAL A 653 17.15 -4.54 1.42
N ILE A 654 17.87 -3.44 1.20
CA ILE A 654 17.96 -2.33 2.14
C ILE A 654 16.57 -1.72 2.39
N GLN A 655 15.82 -1.39 1.33
CA GLN A 655 14.47 -0.81 1.42
C GLN A 655 13.49 -1.74 2.16
N ILE A 656 13.46 -3.05 1.84
CA ILE A 656 12.60 -4.03 2.53
C ILE A 656 12.97 -4.10 4.02
N THR A 657 14.27 -4.18 4.33
CA THR A 657 14.74 -4.31 5.71
C THR A 657 14.46 -3.05 6.53
N GLN A 658 14.63 -1.86 5.95
CA GLN A 658 14.23 -0.60 6.57
C GLN A 658 12.73 -0.57 6.84
N GLY A 659 11.91 -0.96 5.85
CA GLY A 659 10.46 -1.07 6.03
C GLY A 659 10.07 -2.05 7.15
N MET A 660 10.76 -3.19 7.25
CA MET A 660 10.58 -4.15 8.33
C MET A 660 11.03 -3.59 9.69
N CYS A 661 12.16 -2.90 9.74
CA CYS A 661 12.69 -2.29 10.96
C CYS A 661 11.81 -1.13 11.46
N ASP A 662 11.36 -0.24 10.58
CA ASP A 662 10.42 0.84 10.88
C ASP A 662 9.07 0.28 11.33
N TYR A 663 8.56 -0.79 10.69
CA TYR A 663 7.35 -1.47 11.15
C TYR A 663 7.52 -2.11 12.53
N MET A 664 8.65 -2.80 12.76
CA MET A 664 8.97 -3.39 14.05
C MET A 664 9.05 -2.32 15.15
N LEU A 665 9.68 -1.18 14.90
CA LEU A 665 9.79 -0.06 15.83
C LEU A 665 8.45 0.66 16.05
N LEU A 666 7.55 0.71 15.05
CA LEU A 666 6.18 1.19 15.24
C LEU A 666 5.41 0.30 16.23
N VAL A 667 5.55 -1.03 16.12
CA VAL A 667 4.87 -1.99 17.02
C VAL A 667 5.44 -1.97 18.44
N ASN A 668 6.75 -1.75 18.60
CA ASN A 668 7.39 -1.55 19.91
C ASN A 668 8.56 -0.54 19.79
N PRO A 669 8.41 0.70 20.29
CA PRO A 669 9.40 1.76 20.11
C PRO A 669 10.76 1.55 20.78
N CYS A 670 10.92 0.56 21.68
CA CYS A 670 12.19 0.30 22.37
C CYS A 670 13.03 -0.76 21.65
N PRO A 671 14.15 -0.42 20.97
CA PRO A 671 15.05 -1.42 20.37
C PRO A 671 15.96 -2.12 21.39
N GLU A 672 16.19 -1.52 22.55
CA GLU A 672 17.06 -2.13 23.57
C GLU A 672 16.30 -3.30 24.24
N GLY A 673 16.92 -4.49 24.23
CA GLY A 673 16.29 -5.75 24.62
C GLY A 673 15.61 -6.51 23.47
N ARG A 674 15.47 -5.90 22.29
CA ARG A 674 14.92 -6.54 21.09
C ARG A 674 15.97 -7.31 20.31
N SER A 675 15.57 -8.38 19.63
CA SER A 675 16.54 -9.19 18.88
C SER A 675 16.00 -9.77 17.57
N ILE A 676 16.87 -10.09 16.61
CA ILE A 676 16.47 -10.65 15.32
C ILE A 676 17.48 -11.69 14.85
N ALA A 677 17.03 -12.80 14.29
CA ALA A 677 17.89 -13.76 13.63
C ALA A 677 18.03 -13.41 12.13
N VAL A 678 19.23 -13.51 11.57
CA VAL A 678 19.48 -13.22 10.14
C VAL A 678 20.40 -14.30 9.58
N GLY A 679 19.89 -15.01 8.57
CA GLY A 679 20.54 -16.16 7.93
C GLY A 679 20.27 -16.19 6.43
N TYR A 680 20.92 -17.11 5.73
CA TYR A 680 20.95 -17.11 4.26
C TYR A 680 21.31 -18.49 3.70
N ASP A 681 20.95 -18.73 2.43
CA ASP A 681 21.29 -19.96 1.69
C ASP A 681 22.58 -19.84 0.85
N CYS A 682 22.91 -20.87 0.07
CA CYS A 682 24.13 -20.90 -0.74
C CYS A 682 24.11 -20.01 -2.01
N ARG A 683 23.04 -19.27 -2.32
CA ARG A 683 22.87 -18.57 -3.61
C ARG A 683 23.75 -17.33 -3.74
N ARG A 684 23.92 -16.89 -5.00
CA ARG A 684 24.60 -15.62 -5.33
C ARG A 684 24.00 -14.47 -4.54
N ASN A 685 24.87 -13.63 -3.98
CA ASN A 685 24.53 -12.46 -3.15
C ASN A 685 23.80 -12.73 -1.82
N SER A 686 23.43 -13.98 -1.49
CA SER A 686 22.67 -14.29 -0.27
C SER A 686 23.35 -13.80 1.02
N LEU A 687 24.67 -14.04 1.15
CA LEU A 687 25.47 -13.50 2.25
C LEU A 687 25.47 -11.97 2.30
N ARG A 688 25.69 -11.29 1.15
CA ARG A 688 25.77 -9.83 1.07
C ARG A 688 24.44 -9.17 1.47
N PHE A 689 23.32 -9.73 1.00
CA PHE A 689 21.98 -9.29 1.35
C PHE A 689 21.70 -9.51 2.85
N ALA A 690 22.12 -10.64 3.42
CA ALA A 690 21.97 -10.90 4.86
C ALA A 690 22.83 -9.95 5.72
N GLN A 691 24.06 -9.64 5.29
CA GLN A 691 24.91 -8.65 5.95
C GLN A 691 24.29 -7.25 5.97
N LEU A 692 23.73 -6.81 4.83
CA LEU A 692 22.99 -5.54 4.76
C LEU A 692 21.76 -5.53 5.67
N ALA A 693 21.00 -6.64 5.68
CA ALA A 693 19.82 -6.75 6.53
C ALA A 693 20.19 -6.68 8.03
N ALA A 694 21.18 -7.46 8.46
CA ALA A 694 21.69 -7.44 9.83
C ALA A 694 22.25 -6.06 10.25
N ASN A 695 22.98 -5.39 9.36
CA ASN A 695 23.55 -4.06 9.58
C ASN A 695 22.47 -3.00 9.94
N ILE A 696 21.35 -3.02 9.23
CA ILE A 696 20.22 -2.08 9.45
C ILE A 696 19.65 -2.21 10.87
N PHE A 697 19.48 -3.45 11.35
CA PHE A 697 19.02 -3.73 12.72
C PHE A 697 20.06 -3.39 13.79
N LEU A 698 21.35 -3.72 13.58
CA LEU A 698 22.44 -3.36 14.49
C LEU A 698 22.59 -1.84 14.66
N ARG A 699 22.39 -1.07 13.58
CA ARG A 699 22.42 0.42 13.61
C ARG A 699 21.26 1.00 14.39
N LYS A 700 20.13 0.30 14.48
CA LYS A 700 19.00 0.63 15.35
C LYS A 700 19.09 0.00 16.74
N LYS A 701 20.24 -0.56 17.15
CA LYS A 701 20.53 -1.19 18.45
C LYS A 701 19.78 -2.50 18.76
N PHE A 702 19.20 -3.17 17.77
CA PHE A 702 18.73 -4.54 17.98
C PHE A 702 19.93 -5.46 18.22
N ARG A 703 19.76 -6.48 19.07
CA ARG A 703 20.68 -7.62 19.12
C ARG A 703 20.43 -8.50 17.88
N VAL A 704 21.47 -8.82 17.12
CA VAL A 704 21.35 -9.64 15.92
C VAL A 704 22.05 -10.98 16.12
N PHE A 705 21.29 -12.06 15.93
CA PHE A 705 21.82 -13.41 15.79
C PHE A 705 22.14 -13.65 14.31
N PHE A 706 23.36 -13.33 13.90
CA PHE A 706 23.79 -13.40 12.50
C PHE A 706 24.58 -14.68 12.25
N PHE A 707 24.05 -15.58 11.43
CA PHE A 707 24.75 -16.81 11.05
C PHE A 707 25.96 -16.48 10.16
N SER A 708 27.17 -16.90 10.53
CA SER A 708 28.38 -16.65 9.70
C SER A 708 28.52 -17.59 8.49
N LYS A 709 27.67 -18.62 8.41
CA LYS A 709 27.62 -19.63 7.35
C LYS A 709 26.18 -19.77 6.86
N ALA A 710 26.03 -20.26 5.63
CA ALA A 710 24.71 -20.55 5.08
C ALA A 710 24.03 -21.69 5.86
N ILE A 711 22.72 -21.59 6.07
CA ILE A 711 21.92 -22.50 6.91
C ILE A 711 20.63 -22.96 6.22
N PRO A 712 20.07 -24.12 6.59
CA PRO A 712 18.73 -24.49 6.18
C PRO A 712 17.66 -23.51 6.68
N SER A 713 16.56 -23.36 5.93
CA SER A 713 15.46 -22.50 6.36
C SER A 713 14.69 -22.97 7.61
N PRO A 714 14.54 -24.28 7.92
CA PRO A 714 13.92 -24.74 9.17
C PRO A 714 14.67 -24.25 10.43
N ILE A 715 16.01 -24.15 10.33
CA ILE A 715 16.88 -23.68 11.42
C ILE A 715 16.57 -22.22 11.77
N MET A 716 16.16 -21.39 10.81
CA MET A 716 15.74 -20.01 11.09
C MET A 716 14.50 -19.98 11.98
N SER A 717 13.45 -20.73 11.64
CA SER A 717 12.23 -20.80 12.45
C SER A 717 12.52 -21.33 13.86
N TYR A 718 13.30 -22.40 13.97
CA TYR A 718 13.71 -22.95 15.26
C TYR A 718 14.54 -21.96 16.09
N THR A 719 15.47 -21.21 15.48
CA THR A 719 16.28 -20.18 16.18
C THR A 719 15.42 -19.08 16.76
N VAL A 720 14.49 -18.58 15.94
CA VAL A 720 13.55 -17.52 16.33
C VAL A 720 12.75 -17.94 17.55
N LEU A 721 12.29 -19.19 17.59
CA LEU A 721 11.60 -19.78 18.74
C LEU A 721 12.52 -19.96 19.95
N ARG A 722 13.70 -20.57 19.76
CA ARG A 722 14.56 -21.05 20.85
C ARG A 722 15.22 -19.93 21.64
N TYR A 723 15.50 -18.81 20.99
CA TYR A 723 16.11 -17.62 21.59
C TYR A 723 15.12 -16.49 21.89
N ASN A 724 13.82 -16.67 21.64
CA ASN A 724 12.84 -15.60 21.81
C ASN A 724 13.29 -14.35 21.00
N CYS A 725 13.74 -14.56 19.77
CA CYS A 725 14.00 -13.46 18.84
C CYS A 725 12.68 -12.71 18.60
N ASP A 726 12.69 -11.53 18.01
CA ASP A 726 11.47 -10.82 17.62
C ASP A 726 10.96 -11.30 16.25
N ALA A 727 11.93 -11.60 15.39
CA ALA A 727 11.75 -12.02 14.01
C ALA A 727 12.98 -12.82 13.54
N GLY A 728 12.86 -13.42 12.37
CA GLY A 728 13.94 -14.02 11.60
C GLY A 728 13.87 -13.55 10.14
N ILE A 729 15.03 -13.30 9.53
CA ILE A 729 15.17 -13.03 8.09
C ILE A 729 16.01 -14.15 7.49
N MET A 730 15.46 -14.81 6.48
CA MET A 730 16.13 -15.83 5.70
C MET A 730 16.25 -15.36 4.25
N ILE A 731 17.47 -15.09 3.80
CA ILE A 731 17.75 -14.75 2.40
C ILE A 731 17.85 -16.05 1.60
N THR A 732 16.83 -16.35 0.79
CA THR A 732 16.77 -17.59 0.03
C THR A 732 15.79 -17.53 -1.14
N GLY A 733 16.13 -18.25 -2.21
CA GLY A 733 15.21 -18.60 -3.29
C GLY A 733 14.52 -19.97 -3.12
N SER A 734 14.86 -20.77 -2.10
CA SER A 734 14.45 -22.19 -1.96
C SER A 734 14.74 -22.99 -3.25
N HIS A 735 13.73 -23.32 -4.05
CA HIS A 735 13.77 -24.16 -5.25
C HIS A 735 13.85 -23.39 -6.58
N ASP A 736 13.69 -22.05 -6.58
CA ASP A 736 13.73 -21.25 -7.81
C ASP A 736 15.13 -21.33 -8.49
N SER A 737 15.25 -21.03 -9.79
CA SER A 737 16.53 -21.20 -10.51
C SER A 737 17.64 -20.27 -9.96
N LYS A 738 18.91 -20.51 -10.36
CA LYS A 738 20.08 -19.69 -9.94
C LYS A 738 19.98 -18.19 -10.23
N PHE A 739 19.05 -17.78 -11.08
CA PHE A 739 18.79 -16.38 -11.40
C PHE A 739 17.89 -15.68 -10.37
N TYR A 740 17.31 -16.40 -9.42
CA TYR A 740 16.41 -15.89 -8.38
C TYR A 740 17.07 -15.90 -7.00
N ASN A 741 16.70 -14.90 -6.21
CA ASN A 741 16.93 -14.86 -4.77
C ASN A 741 15.64 -14.35 -4.08
N GLY A 742 15.63 -14.26 -2.76
CA GLY A 742 14.45 -13.86 -2.00
C GLY A 742 14.73 -13.43 -0.57
N TYR A 743 13.68 -13.00 0.09
CA TYR A 743 13.66 -12.44 1.45
C TYR A 743 12.45 -13.01 2.18
N LYS A 744 12.65 -14.11 2.93
CA LYS A 744 11.64 -14.78 3.74
C LYS A 744 11.70 -14.22 5.17
N VAL A 745 10.55 -13.90 5.75
CA VAL A 745 10.44 -13.29 7.08
C VAL A 745 9.62 -14.18 8.00
N VAL A 746 10.17 -14.47 9.17
CA VAL A 746 9.56 -15.22 10.27
C VAL A 746 9.31 -14.26 11.43
N ILE A 747 8.20 -14.36 12.17
CA ILE A 747 7.89 -13.41 13.28
C ILE A 747 7.56 -14.16 14.58
N TYR A 748 8.26 -13.82 15.66
CA TYR A 748 8.12 -14.50 16.96
C TYR A 748 6.99 -13.96 17.84
N TRP A 749 6.68 -12.66 17.80
CA TRP A 749 5.64 -12.03 18.64
C TRP A 749 4.24 -12.66 18.51
N ARG A 750 4.10 -13.63 17.60
CA ARG A 750 2.93 -14.47 17.44
C ARG A 750 3.23 -15.97 17.61
N ASN A 751 4.32 -16.51 17.02
CA ASN A 751 4.57 -17.97 17.00
C ASN A 751 5.84 -18.48 16.28
N GLY A 752 6.74 -17.65 15.72
CA GLY A 752 7.89 -18.15 14.97
C GLY A 752 7.53 -18.77 13.60
N VAL A 753 6.36 -18.40 13.06
CA VAL A 753 5.88 -18.77 11.71
C VAL A 753 6.25 -17.69 10.69
N GLU A 754 6.33 -18.07 9.41
CA GLU A 754 6.45 -17.10 8.30
C GLU A 754 5.33 -16.05 8.30
N VAL A 755 5.68 -14.83 7.92
CA VAL A 755 4.80 -13.65 7.93
C VAL A 755 3.55 -13.83 7.05
N SER A 756 2.40 -13.47 7.63
CA SER A 756 1.10 -13.43 6.95
C SER A 756 0.41 -12.09 7.15
N MET A 757 -0.72 -11.89 6.46
CA MET A 757 -1.55 -10.71 6.63
C MET A 757 -1.97 -10.52 8.10
N PRO A 758 -1.97 -9.28 8.63
CA PRO A 758 -1.68 -8.01 7.94
C PRO A 758 -0.19 -7.59 7.92
N HIS A 759 0.72 -8.37 8.50
CA HIS A 759 2.11 -7.95 8.72
C HIS A 759 2.91 -7.80 7.43
N ASP A 760 2.72 -8.70 6.47
CA ASP A 760 3.33 -8.64 5.14
C ASP A 760 3.01 -7.30 4.44
N ARG A 761 1.73 -6.90 4.42
CA ARG A 761 1.27 -5.61 3.90
C ARG A 761 1.87 -4.42 4.66
N ASN A 762 1.99 -4.52 5.98
CA ASN A 762 2.57 -3.45 6.79
C ASN A 762 4.06 -3.24 6.50
N ILE A 763 4.85 -4.32 6.38
CA ILE A 763 6.27 -4.23 5.97
C ILE A 763 6.39 -3.56 4.60
N MET A 764 5.57 -3.97 3.61
CA MET A 764 5.56 -3.34 2.29
C MET A 764 5.13 -1.87 2.32
N LYS A 765 4.14 -1.52 3.16
CA LYS A 765 3.69 -0.12 3.34
C LYS A 765 4.80 0.75 3.91
N HIS A 766 5.53 0.28 4.91
CA HIS A 766 6.67 1.00 5.48
C HIS A 766 7.82 1.15 4.47
N MET A 767 8.15 0.09 3.71
CA MET A 767 9.10 0.17 2.60
C MET A 767 8.70 1.26 1.58
N GLN A 768 7.43 1.26 1.13
CA GLN A 768 6.93 2.22 0.14
C GLN A 768 6.88 3.67 0.65
N ASN A 769 6.70 3.87 1.96
CA ASN A 769 6.77 5.18 2.59
C ASN A 769 8.20 5.70 2.75
N ASN A 770 9.22 4.83 2.77
CA ASN A 770 10.61 5.16 3.06
C ASN A 770 11.57 4.58 2.00
N LEU A 771 11.36 4.92 0.72
CA LEU A 771 12.13 4.38 -0.40
C LEU A 771 13.57 4.90 -0.51
N ASN A 772 13.92 6.01 0.15
CA ASN A 772 15.28 6.53 0.13
C ASN A 772 16.12 5.87 1.25
N PRO A 773 17.19 5.12 0.92
CA PRO A 773 18.00 4.46 1.93
C PRO A 773 18.59 5.44 2.96
N TRP A 774 18.57 5.07 4.24
CA TRP A 774 19.34 5.79 5.26
C TRP A 774 20.83 5.79 4.86
N MET A 775 21.48 6.93 5.06
CA MET A 775 22.80 7.25 4.49
C MET A 775 23.87 6.17 4.70
N ASP A 776 23.82 5.49 5.84
CA ASP A 776 24.77 4.51 6.36
C ASP A 776 24.36 3.03 6.16
N SER A 777 23.22 2.75 5.53
CA SER A 777 22.69 1.38 5.35
C SER A 777 23.57 0.46 4.51
N TRP A 778 24.38 1.06 3.63
CA TRP A 778 25.28 0.39 2.69
C TRP A 778 26.61 -0.05 3.33
N ASP A 779 27.00 0.58 4.44
CA ASP A 779 28.21 0.29 5.21
C ASP A 779 27.89 -0.79 6.25
N ILE A 780 28.50 -1.98 6.11
CA ILE A 780 28.26 -3.13 6.98
C ILE A 780 29.16 -3.18 8.23
N SER A 781 29.96 -2.13 8.51
CA SER A 781 30.87 -2.06 9.66
C SER A 781 30.23 -2.34 11.02
N ALA A 782 28.91 -2.16 11.17
CA ALA A 782 28.20 -2.45 12.41
C ALA A 782 28.26 -3.95 12.80
N LEU A 783 28.49 -4.86 11.86
CA LEU A 783 28.65 -6.31 12.12
C LEU A 783 29.83 -6.63 13.04
N GLU A 784 30.84 -5.77 13.13
CA GLU A 784 32.00 -5.96 14.01
C GLU A 784 31.66 -5.79 15.50
N ARG A 785 30.47 -5.26 15.83
CA ARG A 785 30.00 -5.03 17.20
C ARG A 785 29.56 -6.32 17.90
N ARG A 786 30.54 -7.13 18.32
CA ARG A 786 30.34 -8.46 18.94
C ARG A 786 29.44 -8.50 20.18
N GLU A 787 29.20 -7.37 20.83
CA GLU A 787 28.23 -7.26 21.95
C GLU A 787 26.77 -7.38 21.50
N LEU A 788 26.47 -6.92 20.28
CA LEU A 788 25.13 -6.96 19.69
C LEU A 788 25.01 -7.98 18.56
N CYS A 789 26.10 -8.30 17.86
CA CYS A 789 26.14 -9.29 16.78
C CYS A 789 26.75 -10.60 17.29
N VAL A 790 25.95 -11.66 17.34
CA VAL A 790 26.33 -12.99 17.85
C VAL A 790 26.07 -14.04 16.78
N ASP A 791 27.02 -14.95 16.53
CA ASP A 791 26.78 -16.13 15.69
C ASP A 791 26.13 -17.25 16.53
N PRO A 792 24.91 -17.68 16.19
CA PRO A 792 24.18 -18.70 16.94
C PRO A 792 24.48 -20.14 16.51
N LEU A 793 25.23 -20.35 15.41
CA LEU A 793 25.22 -21.59 14.63
C LEU A 793 25.46 -22.87 15.44
N ASP A 794 26.52 -22.92 16.24
CA ASP A 794 26.95 -24.15 16.91
C ASP A 794 25.96 -24.61 18.00
N ASP A 795 25.46 -23.69 18.84
CA ASP A 795 24.47 -24.00 19.89
C ASP A 795 23.11 -24.39 19.28
N ILE A 796 22.65 -23.62 18.29
CA ILE A 796 21.36 -23.89 17.62
C ILE A 796 21.37 -25.22 16.87
N SER A 797 22.43 -25.53 16.12
CA SER A 797 22.48 -26.75 15.31
C SER A 797 22.43 -28.00 16.18
N MET A 798 23.17 -27.99 17.30
CA MET A 798 23.17 -29.09 18.27
C MET A 798 21.80 -29.25 18.95
N ARG A 799 21.19 -28.16 19.44
CA ARG A 799 19.87 -28.23 20.10
C ARG A 799 18.77 -28.68 19.15
N TYR A 800 18.77 -28.18 17.92
CA TYR A 800 17.80 -28.56 16.90
C TYR A 800 17.83 -30.07 16.63
N GLN A 801 19.02 -30.67 16.53
CA GLN A 801 19.19 -32.11 16.35
C GLN A 801 18.64 -32.90 17.55
N MET A 802 19.03 -32.53 18.76
CA MET A 802 18.60 -33.22 19.99
C MET A 802 17.09 -33.07 20.29
N GLU A 803 16.59 -31.83 20.29
CA GLU A 803 15.18 -31.55 20.62
C GLU A 803 14.22 -32.12 19.54
N SER A 804 14.68 -32.28 18.29
CA SER A 804 13.89 -32.97 17.25
C SER A 804 13.87 -34.49 17.42
N PHE A 805 15.00 -35.09 17.81
CA PHE A 805 15.10 -36.53 18.10
C PHE A 805 14.14 -36.95 19.23
N ASP A 806 14.10 -36.21 20.34
CA ASP A 806 13.20 -36.50 21.49
C ASP A 806 11.70 -36.51 21.12
N ASN A 807 11.33 -35.74 20.09
CA ASN A 807 9.96 -35.61 19.60
C ASN A 807 9.55 -36.69 18.59
N CYS A 808 10.50 -37.48 18.06
CA CYS A 808 10.14 -38.63 17.24
C CYS A 808 9.54 -39.77 18.09
N TYR A 809 8.57 -40.46 17.50
CA TYR A 809 7.78 -41.49 18.17
C TYR A 809 8.39 -42.85 17.84
N HIS A 810 9.01 -43.46 18.85
CA HIS A 810 9.90 -44.62 18.77
C HIS A 810 11.21 -44.40 18.02
N TYR A 811 12.30 -44.78 18.70
CA TYR A 811 13.59 -45.06 18.12
C TYR A 811 14.14 -46.31 18.81
N ASP A 812 14.63 -47.29 18.05
CA ASP A 812 15.22 -48.53 18.59
C ASP A 812 16.71 -48.58 18.27
N ALA A 813 17.51 -48.10 19.22
CA ALA A 813 18.97 -47.99 19.12
C ALA A 813 19.70 -49.32 18.85
N ASN A 814 19.03 -50.47 19.00
CA ASN A 814 19.64 -51.79 18.81
C ASN A 814 19.53 -52.31 17.37
N LEU A 815 18.80 -51.61 16.48
CA LEU A 815 18.49 -52.11 15.14
C LEU A 815 19.05 -51.21 14.04
N LEU A 816 20.36 -51.39 13.81
CA LEU A 816 21.08 -50.91 12.64
C LEU A 816 20.48 -51.53 11.37
N SER A 817 19.79 -50.73 10.56
CA SER A 817 19.47 -51.10 9.18
C SER A 817 20.76 -51.32 8.38
N THR A 818 20.76 -52.34 7.53
CA THR A 818 21.81 -52.57 6.51
C THR A 818 21.47 -51.93 5.18
N GLU A 819 20.31 -51.27 5.05
CA GLU A 819 19.93 -50.57 3.82
C GLU A 819 20.82 -49.37 3.58
N LYS A 820 21.24 -49.22 2.32
CA LYS A 820 21.93 -48.02 1.86
C LYS A 820 20.91 -47.00 1.37
N ILE A 821 21.07 -45.77 1.84
CA ILE A 821 20.29 -44.61 1.41
C ILE A 821 21.26 -43.71 0.65
N THR A 822 20.97 -43.44 -0.63
CA THR A 822 21.66 -42.36 -1.34
C THR A 822 21.04 -41.04 -0.93
N TYR A 823 21.85 -40.02 -0.65
CA TYR A 823 21.37 -38.68 -0.30
C TYR A 823 21.96 -37.62 -1.22
N SER A 824 21.11 -36.71 -1.70
CA SER A 824 21.51 -35.49 -2.41
C SER A 824 20.93 -34.23 -1.78
N PRO A 825 21.77 -33.22 -1.47
CA PRO A 825 21.30 -31.88 -1.06
C PRO A 825 21.04 -30.96 -2.27
N LEU A 826 21.18 -31.43 -3.53
CA LEU A 826 21.02 -30.65 -4.76
C LEU A 826 21.86 -29.35 -4.81
N HIS A 827 23.12 -29.42 -4.38
CA HIS A 827 24.02 -28.27 -4.11
C HIS A 827 23.52 -27.27 -3.05
N GLY A 828 22.63 -27.73 -2.18
CA GLY A 828 22.10 -27.03 -1.03
C GLY A 828 22.95 -27.07 0.23
N VAL A 829 22.40 -26.55 1.30
CA VAL A 829 23.06 -26.47 2.63
C VAL A 829 22.67 -27.61 3.58
N GLY A 830 21.76 -28.50 3.17
CA GLY A 830 21.19 -29.55 4.03
C GLY A 830 22.16 -30.66 4.46
N LEU A 831 23.26 -30.89 3.73
CA LEU A 831 24.11 -32.09 3.88
C LEU A 831 24.56 -32.36 5.32
N ASN A 832 25.19 -31.39 5.98
CA ASN A 832 25.73 -31.57 7.33
C ASN A 832 24.61 -31.73 8.37
N PHE A 833 23.44 -31.13 8.14
CA PHE A 833 22.30 -31.21 9.05
C PHE A 833 21.60 -32.57 8.94
N VAL A 834 21.37 -33.07 7.72
CA VAL A 834 20.80 -34.42 7.46
C VAL A 834 21.72 -35.51 7.99
N LEU A 835 23.03 -35.45 7.69
CA LEU A 835 23.99 -36.42 8.23
C LEU A 835 24.08 -36.36 9.77
N GLY A 836 23.96 -35.17 10.36
CA GLY A 836 23.92 -34.98 11.80
C GLY A 836 22.69 -35.64 12.45
N VAL A 837 21.48 -35.34 11.95
CA VAL A 837 20.25 -35.96 12.47
C VAL A 837 20.26 -37.47 12.24
N LEU A 838 20.61 -37.96 11.05
CA LEU A 838 20.69 -39.39 10.77
C LEU A 838 21.65 -40.12 11.72
N LYS A 839 22.78 -39.49 12.09
CA LYS A 839 23.71 -40.01 13.09
C LYS A 839 23.10 -40.10 14.49
N GLU A 840 22.30 -39.12 14.92
CA GLU A 840 21.60 -39.20 16.22
C GLU A 840 20.47 -40.26 16.19
N PHE A 841 19.84 -40.48 15.03
CA PHE A 841 19.01 -41.66 14.74
C PHE A 841 19.85 -42.94 14.49
N GLY A 842 21.14 -42.94 14.85
CA GLY A 842 22.06 -44.09 14.81
C GLY A 842 22.34 -44.70 13.45
N PHE A 843 22.03 -44.02 12.33
CA PHE A 843 22.49 -44.45 11.02
C PHE A 843 24.00 -44.24 10.91
N SER A 844 24.73 -45.32 10.62
CA SER A 844 26.18 -45.24 10.43
C SER A 844 26.52 -44.50 9.12
N PRO A 845 27.61 -43.71 9.07
CA PRO A 845 28.04 -43.05 7.83
C PRO A 845 28.28 -44.01 6.65
N GLY A 846 28.55 -45.30 6.90
CA GLY A 846 28.72 -46.32 5.86
C GLY A 846 27.42 -46.73 5.15
N ASN A 847 26.27 -46.40 5.73
CA ASN A 847 24.95 -46.66 5.14
C ASN A 847 24.45 -45.49 4.28
N ILE A 848 25.08 -44.31 4.35
CA ILE A 848 24.66 -43.12 3.59
C ILE A 848 25.62 -42.88 2.42
N VAL A 849 25.09 -42.92 1.20
CA VAL A 849 25.86 -42.71 -0.04
C VAL A 849 25.59 -41.29 -0.53
N ILE A 850 26.56 -40.39 -0.39
CA ILE A 850 26.40 -39.00 -0.81
C ILE A 850 26.62 -38.88 -2.32
N VAL A 851 25.68 -38.24 -3.04
CA VAL A 851 25.85 -37.85 -4.46
C VAL A 851 26.93 -36.77 -4.54
N LYS A 852 28.16 -37.16 -4.91
CA LYS A 852 29.36 -36.30 -4.78
C LYS A 852 29.27 -35.04 -5.65
N GLU A 853 28.70 -35.19 -6.83
CA GLU A 853 28.52 -34.12 -7.82
C GLU A 853 27.62 -33.01 -7.29
N GLN A 854 26.71 -33.34 -6.36
CA GLN A 854 25.72 -32.43 -5.77
C GLN A 854 26.01 -32.11 -4.29
N ALA A 855 27.08 -32.65 -3.71
CA ALA A 855 27.37 -32.57 -2.27
C ALA A 855 27.82 -31.17 -1.82
N GLU A 856 28.61 -30.48 -2.64
CA GLU A 856 29.11 -29.15 -2.32
C GLU A 856 28.04 -28.08 -2.59
N ALA A 857 27.83 -27.22 -1.59
CA ALA A 857 26.90 -26.10 -1.68
C ALA A 857 27.38 -25.10 -2.74
N ASN A 858 26.61 -24.91 -3.81
CA ASN A 858 27.05 -24.16 -4.99
C ASN A 858 25.95 -23.21 -5.50
N PRO A 859 26.20 -21.89 -5.59
CA PRO A 859 25.21 -20.89 -6.02
C PRO A 859 24.69 -21.07 -7.46
N ASP A 860 25.39 -21.83 -8.29
CA ASP A 860 25.09 -21.98 -9.72
C ASP A 860 24.35 -23.28 -10.05
N PHE A 861 24.12 -24.14 -9.04
CA PHE A 861 23.44 -25.45 -9.14
C PHE A 861 23.86 -26.26 -10.39
N PRO A 862 25.16 -26.49 -10.63
CA PRO A 862 25.69 -26.84 -11.97
C PRO A 862 25.18 -28.15 -12.59
N THR A 863 24.58 -29.05 -11.82
CA THR A 863 23.98 -30.29 -12.35
C THR A 863 22.49 -30.18 -12.68
N LEU A 864 21.83 -29.06 -12.35
CA LEU A 864 20.38 -28.87 -12.41
C LEU A 864 20.00 -27.54 -13.08
N GLU A 865 18.79 -27.48 -13.64
CA GLU A 865 18.23 -26.25 -14.22
C GLU A 865 17.52 -25.42 -13.14
N HIS A 866 16.61 -26.09 -12.42
CA HIS A 866 16.09 -25.67 -11.12
C HIS A 866 16.55 -26.68 -10.06
N PRO A 867 17.03 -26.24 -8.89
CA PRO A 867 17.37 -27.13 -7.79
C PRO A 867 16.09 -27.50 -7.02
N ASP A 868 15.14 -28.14 -7.70
CA ASP A 868 13.86 -28.59 -7.13
C ASP A 868 13.83 -30.13 -7.14
N PRO A 869 13.54 -30.79 -6.01
CA PRO A 869 13.26 -32.22 -6.00
C PRO A 869 12.04 -32.65 -6.86
N GLU A 870 11.21 -31.70 -7.35
CA GLU A 870 10.21 -31.94 -8.41
C GLU A 870 10.82 -32.12 -9.84
N GLU A 871 12.14 -31.95 -10.08
CA GLU A 871 12.78 -32.15 -11.42
C GLU A 871 12.87 -33.62 -11.90
N GLY A 872 12.23 -34.56 -11.20
CA GLY A 872 12.16 -35.97 -11.60
C GLY A 872 13.54 -36.63 -11.64
N GLU A 873 13.78 -37.51 -12.63
CA GLU A 873 14.99 -38.33 -12.75
C GLU A 873 16.32 -37.54 -12.67
N LYS A 874 16.33 -36.25 -13.02
CA LYS A 874 17.52 -35.38 -12.90
C LYS A 874 17.97 -35.14 -11.46
N ALA A 875 17.05 -35.19 -10.50
CA ALA A 875 17.34 -35.05 -9.08
C ALA A 875 17.78 -36.38 -8.42
N PHE A 876 17.54 -37.53 -9.07
CA PHE A 876 17.73 -38.87 -8.49
C PHE A 876 18.87 -39.64 -9.15
N VAL A 877 20.11 -39.33 -8.77
CA VAL A 877 21.31 -39.98 -9.33
C VAL A 877 21.58 -41.33 -8.65
N ASP A 878 21.35 -42.44 -9.37
CA ASP A 878 21.59 -43.80 -8.88
C ASP A 878 23.07 -44.05 -8.54
N HIS A 879 23.32 -44.42 -7.28
CA HIS A 879 24.64 -44.75 -6.73
C HIS A 879 24.68 -46.16 -6.10
N GLY A 880 23.79 -47.08 -6.51
CA GLY A 880 23.77 -48.47 -6.03
C GLY A 880 23.05 -48.68 -4.70
N SER A 881 22.19 -47.74 -4.30
CA SER A 881 21.25 -47.85 -3.18
C SER A 881 19.87 -48.28 -3.67
N ASN A 882 19.01 -48.77 -2.78
CA ASN A 882 17.59 -49.03 -3.11
C ASN A 882 16.69 -47.81 -2.88
N LEU A 883 17.17 -46.84 -2.07
CA LEU A 883 16.48 -45.59 -1.75
C LEU A 883 17.37 -44.40 -2.12
N ILE A 884 16.76 -43.35 -2.69
CA ILE A 884 17.41 -42.05 -2.90
C ILE A 884 16.55 -40.98 -2.23
N PHE A 885 17.16 -40.21 -1.32
CA PHE A 885 16.54 -39.09 -0.59
C PHE A 885 17.12 -37.77 -1.13
N CYS A 886 16.26 -36.80 -1.42
CA CYS A 886 16.66 -35.49 -1.91
C CYS A 886 15.98 -34.37 -1.13
N THR A 887 16.73 -33.30 -0.84
CA THR A 887 16.19 -32.04 -0.29
C THR A 887 16.50 -30.87 -1.22
N ASP A 888 15.67 -29.83 -1.22
CA ASP A 888 15.95 -28.59 -1.96
C ASP A 888 17.11 -27.79 -1.31
N PRO A 889 17.61 -26.70 -1.94
CA PRO A 889 18.72 -25.93 -1.42
C PRO A 889 18.56 -25.38 -0.01
N GLY A 890 17.33 -25.05 0.40
CA GLY A 890 16.99 -24.60 1.75
C GLY A 890 16.78 -25.74 2.75
N ALA A 891 16.74 -26.98 2.27
CA ALA A 891 16.40 -28.22 3.00
C ALA A 891 15.07 -28.17 3.79
N ASP A 892 14.13 -27.37 3.31
CA ASP A 892 12.75 -27.33 3.79
C ASP A 892 11.84 -28.32 3.03
N ARG A 893 12.22 -28.75 1.82
CA ARG A 893 11.52 -29.81 1.07
C ARG A 893 12.21 -31.17 1.19
N PHE A 894 11.40 -32.23 1.06
CA PHE A 894 11.87 -33.62 0.99
C PHE A 894 11.18 -34.39 -0.14
N CYS A 895 11.97 -35.14 -0.91
CA CYS A 895 11.48 -36.11 -1.89
C CYS A 895 12.27 -37.41 -1.77
N PHE A 896 11.67 -38.53 -2.14
CA PHE A 896 12.39 -39.79 -2.25
C PHE A 896 11.91 -40.68 -3.40
N ALA A 897 12.82 -41.57 -3.83
CA ALA A 897 12.55 -42.59 -4.81
C ALA A 897 12.99 -43.97 -4.29
N GLU A 898 12.24 -45.01 -4.65
CA GLU A 898 12.51 -46.41 -4.32
C GLU A 898 12.71 -47.24 -5.59
N LYS A 899 13.76 -48.07 -5.59
CA LYS A 899 14.08 -48.96 -6.70
C LYS A 899 13.19 -50.21 -6.66
N GLN A 900 12.30 -50.32 -7.63
CA GLN A 900 11.34 -51.41 -7.73
C GLN A 900 12.02 -52.71 -8.20
N PRO A 901 11.43 -53.90 -7.94
CA PRO A 901 12.02 -55.19 -8.34
C PRO A 901 12.29 -55.37 -9.85
N ASN A 902 11.64 -54.56 -10.69
CA ASN A 902 11.86 -54.51 -12.15
C ASN A 902 13.06 -53.61 -12.56
N GLY A 903 13.80 -53.07 -11.60
CA GLY A 903 14.96 -52.19 -11.80
C GLY A 903 14.62 -50.71 -12.07
N ARG A 904 13.34 -50.34 -12.19
CA ARG A 904 12.91 -48.95 -12.38
C ARG A 904 12.76 -48.23 -11.04
N TRP A 905 12.96 -46.92 -11.04
CA TRP A 905 12.66 -46.07 -9.90
C TRP A 905 11.16 -45.73 -9.86
N HIS A 906 10.55 -45.85 -8.69
CA HIS A 906 9.29 -45.18 -8.37
C HIS A 906 9.62 -43.94 -7.56
N ILE A 907 9.40 -42.77 -8.16
CA ILE A 907 9.54 -41.47 -7.49
C ILE A 907 8.19 -41.18 -6.82
N PHE A 908 8.18 -41.04 -5.50
CA PHE A 908 6.95 -40.79 -4.76
C PHE A 908 6.53 -39.32 -4.90
N SER A 909 5.28 -39.10 -5.29
CA SER A 909 4.70 -37.75 -5.30
C SER A 909 4.50 -37.22 -3.87
N GLY A 910 4.47 -35.90 -3.68
CA GLY A 910 4.28 -35.32 -2.35
C GLY A 910 2.99 -35.73 -1.64
N ASN A 911 1.97 -36.15 -2.40
CA ASN A 911 0.74 -36.74 -1.85
C ASN A 911 0.95 -38.16 -1.32
N GLU A 912 1.77 -38.98 -1.98
CA GLU A 912 2.11 -40.33 -1.52
C GLU A 912 3.06 -40.28 -0.32
N ILE A 913 4.06 -39.38 -0.34
CA ILE A 913 4.92 -39.11 0.81
C ILE A 913 4.09 -38.61 2.01
N GLY A 914 3.20 -37.63 1.81
CA GLY A 914 2.29 -37.13 2.84
C GLY A 914 1.32 -38.19 3.38
N THR A 915 0.90 -39.14 2.53
CA THR A 915 0.08 -40.30 2.90
C THR A 915 0.86 -41.27 3.80
N LEU A 916 2.06 -41.68 3.36
CA LEU A 916 2.98 -42.53 4.12
C LEU A 916 3.34 -41.91 5.48
N LEU A 917 3.69 -40.62 5.49
CA LEU A 917 4.08 -39.90 6.70
C LEU A 917 2.91 -39.69 7.67
N SER A 918 1.71 -39.40 7.16
CA SER A 918 0.48 -39.33 7.99
C SER A 918 0.19 -40.67 8.67
N TRP A 919 0.34 -41.77 7.93
CA TRP A 919 0.14 -43.12 8.46
C TRP A 919 1.20 -43.51 9.50
N TRP A 920 2.48 -43.24 9.22
CA TRP A 920 3.59 -43.60 10.10
C TRP A 920 3.54 -42.87 11.43
N LEU A 921 3.38 -41.54 11.40
CA LEU A 921 3.32 -40.72 12.62
C LEU A 921 2.08 -41.05 13.48
N TRP A 922 0.94 -41.34 12.86
CA TRP A 922 -0.25 -41.80 13.58
C TRP A 922 -0.04 -43.18 14.23
N THR A 923 0.56 -44.12 13.50
CA THR A 923 0.82 -45.48 13.97
C THR A 923 1.77 -45.46 15.17
N ASN A 924 2.84 -44.68 15.11
CA ASN A 924 3.80 -44.56 16.21
C ASN A 924 3.28 -43.72 17.39
N TRP A 925 2.45 -42.70 17.14
CA TRP A 925 1.78 -41.96 18.21
C TRP A 925 0.85 -42.89 19.02
N LYS A 926 0.06 -43.73 18.31
CA LYS A 926 -0.81 -44.75 18.91
C LYS A 926 -0.07 -45.79 19.73
N SER A 927 1.10 -46.24 19.27
CA SER A 927 1.84 -47.32 19.93
C SER A 927 2.70 -46.87 21.11
N GLY A 928 3.25 -45.64 21.08
CA GLY A 928 4.35 -45.25 21.96
C GLY A 928 4.15 -44.11 22.94
N LYS A 929 3.33 -43.09 22.64
CA LYS A 929 3.24 -41.85 23.46
C LYS A 929 1.84 -41.21 23.46
N ALA A 930 0.76 -41.99 23.42
CA ALA A 930 -0.61 -41.47 23.44
C ALA A 930 -0.96 -40.81 24.79
N THR A 931 -0.73 -39.50 24.91
CA THR A 931 -0.94 -38.68 26.11
C THR A 931 -2.13 -37.72 26.01
N THR A 932 -2.78 -37.67 24.85
CA THR A 932 -3.93 -36.81 24.53
C THR A 932 -5.05 -37.69 23.96
N GLU A 933 -6.32 -37.33 24.19
CA GLU A 933 -7.44 -38.05 23.58
C GLU A 933 -7.39 -37.96 22.03
N THR A 934 -7.74 -39.04 21.34
CA THR A 934 -7.71 -39.17 19.86
C THR A 934 -8.44 -38.03 19.14
N ASN A 935 -9.60 -37.62 19.65
CA ASN A 935 -10.42 -36.51 19.13
C ASN A 935 -9.76 -35.12 19.27
N GLU A 936 -8.62 -35.00 19.95
CA GLU A 936 -7.83 -33.79 20.15
C GLU A 936 -6.45 -33.86 19.46
N VAL A 937 -6.24 -34.89 18.63
CA VAL A 937 -5.08 -35.05 17.74
C VAL A 937 -5.43 -34.56 16.34
N TYR A 938 -4.51 -33.85 15.70
CA TYR A 938 -4.72 -33.19 14.42
C TYR A 938 -3.65 -33.57 13.38
N ILE A 939 -4.09 -33.79 12.15
CA ILE A 939 -3.25 -33.75 10.95
C ILE A 939 -3.83 -32.68 10.00
N LEU A 940 -2.95 -31.83 9.47
CA LEU A 940 -3.30 -30.70 8.63
C LEU A 940 -2.70 -30.88 7.23
N ASN A 941 -3.43 -30.50 6.18
CA ASN A 941 -2.80 -30.28 4.88
C ASN A 941 -3.46 -29.14 4.10
N THR A 942 -2.86 -28.74 2.97
CA THR A 942 -3.44 -27.66 2.17
C THR A 942 -4.57 -28.17 1.28
N VAL A 943 -5.43 -27.25 0.85
CA VAL A 943 -6.50 -27.51 -0.12
C VAL A 943 -6.02 -28.04 -1.47
N GLY A 944 -4.76 -27.78 -1.84
CA GLY A 944 -4.12 -28.35 -3.02
C GLY A 944 -3.73 -29.83 -2.86
N SER A 945 -3.64 -30.31 -1.62
CA SER A 945 -3.09 -31.62 -1.28
C SER A 945 -4.19 -32.69 -1.19
N SER A 946 -3.79 -33.95 -1.29
CA SER A 946 -4.68 -35.12 -1.29
C SER A 946 -5.62 -35.15 -0.09
N LYS A 947 -6.85 -35.63 -0.29
CA LYS A 947 -7.83 -35.81 0.79
C LYS A 947 -7.62 -37.10 1.60
N PHE A 948 -6.49 -37.80 1.44
CA PHE A 948 -6.17 -39.02 2.20
C PHE A 948 -6.23 -38.83 3.73
N ALA A 949 -5.63 -37.76 4.26
CA ALA A 949 -5.65 -37.52 5.70
C ALA A 949 -7.09 -37.34 6.26
N ARG A 950 -8.06 -36.97 5.41
CA ARG A 950 -9.49 -36.89 5.76
C ARG A 950 -10.16 -38.27 5.85
N THR A 951 -9.90 -39.18 4.91
CA THR A 951 -10.47 -40.53 4.91
C THR A 951 -9.86 -41.36 6.04
N MET A 952 -8.56 -41.18 6.28
CA MET A 952 -7.88 -41.72 7.45
C MET A 952 -8.48 -41.18 8.77
N ALA A 953 -8.63 -39.86 8.94
CA ALA A 953 -9.28 -39.25 10.11
C ALA A 953 -10.68 -39.80 10.39
N ALA A 954 -11.49 -39.98 9.34
CA ALA A 954 -12.86 -40.49 9.46
C ALA A 954 -12.92 -41.95 9.97
N LYS A 955 -11.89 -42.75 9.72
CA LYS A 955 -11.77 -44.13 10.22
C LYS A 955 -11.07 -44.22 11.59
N GLU A 956 -10.09 -43.36 11.82
CA GLU A 956 -9.19 -43.44 12.97
C GLU A 956 -9.60 -42.56 14.17
N GLY A 957 -10.48 -41.57 13.95
CA GLY A 957 -11.09 -40.75 15.00
C GLY A 957 -10.36 -39.43 15.32
N PHE A 958 -9.16 -39.20 14.75
CA PHE A 958 -8.46 -37.93 14.86
C PHE A 958 -9.11 -36.81 14.03
N LYS A 959 -8.65 -35.57 14.21
CA LYS A 959 -9.16 -34.40 13.49
C LYS A 959 -8.31 -34.08 12.27
N TYR A 960 -9.00 -33.79 11.18
CA TYR A 960 -8.40 -33.32 9.94
C TYR A 960 -8.91 -31.92 9.63
N GLU A 961 -8.00 -31.02 9.22
CA GLU A 961 -8.35 -29.68 8.75
C GLU A 961 -7.55 -29.27 7.51
N GLU A 962 -8.20 -28.51 6.63
CA GLU A 962 -7.61 -27.95 5.41
C GLU A 962 -7.22 -26.49 5.61
N THR A 963 -6.05 -26.07 5.11
CA THR A 963 -5.65 -24.65 5.03
C THR A 963 -5.47 -24.17 3.59
N LEU A 964 -5.36 -22.85 3.40
CA LEU A 964 -4.81 -22.29 2.15
C LEU A 964 -3.42 -22.87 1.86
N VAL A 965 -3.04 -22.84 0.58
CA VAL A 965 -1.73 -23.27 0.09
C VAL A 965 -0.63 -22.36 0.63
N GLY A 966 0.51 -22.95 1.03
CA GLY A 966 1.64 -22.25 1.61
C GLY A 966 1.77 -22.48 3.12
N PHE A 967 2.99 -22.86 3.53
CA PHE A 967 3.30 -23.25 4.90
C PHE A 967 2.97 -22.23 5.97
N LYS A 968 2.96 -20.93 5.67
CA LYS A 968 2.50 -19.91 6.62
C LYS A 968 1.08 -20.14 7.14
N TRP A 969 0.18 -20.74 6.36
CA TRP A 969 -1.18 -21.06 6.81
C TRP A 969 -1.21 -22.33 7.66
N LEU A 970 -0.51 -23.38 7.23
CA LEU A 970 -0.35 -24.65 7.97
C LEU A 970 0.26 -24.42 9.36
N ALA A 971 1.42 -23.76 9.41
CA ALA A 971 2.18 -23.53 10.62
C ALA A 971 1.44 -22.57 11.59
N ASN A 972 0.78 -21.52 11.10
CA ASN A 972 -0.08 -20.68 11.95
C ASN A 972 -1.24 -21.50 12.56
N ARG A 973 -1.89 -22.38 11.79
CA ARG A 973 -2.98 -23.21 12.31
C ARG A 973 -2.47 -24.26 13.31
N ALA A 974 -1.36 -24.93 13.00
CA ALA A 974 -0.70 -25.87 13.89
C ALA A 974 -0.32 -25.21 15.22
N ASN A 975 0.25 -24.00 15.20
CA ASN A 975 0.55 -23.25 16.40
C ASN A 975 -0.71 -22.96 17.24
N ASN A 976 -1.79 -22.49 16.60
CA ASN A 976 -3.02 -22.14 17.32
C ASN A 976 -3.67 -23.37 17.99
N LEU A 977 -3.55 -24.55 17.37
CA LEU A 977 -3.93 -25.84 17.94
C LEU A 977 -3.02 -26.25 19.10
N ARG A 978 -1.69 -26.20 18.92
CA ARG A 978 -0.69 -26.48 19.97
C ARG A 978 -0.88 -25.56 21.19
N ALA A 979 -1.10 -24.26 20.99
CA ALA A 979 -1.42 -23.29 22.05
C ALA A 979 -2.74 -23.59 22.78
N SER A 980 -3.70 -24.23 22.09
CA SER A 980 -4.96 -24.73 22.66
C SER A 980 -4.83 -26.13 23.28
N LYS A 981 -3.59 -26.57 23.56
CA LYS A 981 -3.22 -27.90 24.11
C LYS A 981 -3.66 -29.09 23.25
N LYS A 982 -3.84 -28.89 21.94
CA LYS A 982 -4.12 -29.97 20.98
C LYS A 982 -2.82 -30.56 20.45
N ALA A 983 -2.81 -31.87 20.18
CA ALA A 983 -1.66 -32.50 19.54
C ALA A 983 -1.74 -32.29 18.01
N VAL A 984 -0.66 -31.83 17.39
CA VAL A 984 -0.55 -31.72 15.91
C VAL A 984 0.61 -32.60 15.48
N LEU A 985 0.31 -33.74 14.87
CA LEU A 985 1.32 -34.74 14.48
C LEU A 985 2.03 -34.35 13.19
N LEU A 986 1.30 -33.77 12.24
CA LEU A 986 1.83 -33.41 10.93
C LEU A 986 1.03 -32.25 10.32
N ALA A 987 1.74 -31.31 9.72
CA ALA A 987 1.19 -30.38 8.75
C ALA A 987 1.98 -30.51 7.44
N TRP A 988 1.32 -30.67 6.29
CA TRP A 988 2.01 -30.94 5.03
C TRP A 988 1.34 -30.35 3.78
N GLU A 989 2.08 -30.19 2.69
CA GLU A 989 1.55 -29.78 1.39
C GLU A 989 2.11 -30.61 0.22
N GLU A 990 1.38 -30.68 -0.89
CA GLU A 990 1.75 -31.57 -2.02
C GLU A 990 3.03 -31.16 -2.73
N ALA A 991 3.50 -29.92 -2.52
CA ALA A 991 4.74 -29.36 -3.05
C ALA A 991 5.97 -29.72 -2.17
N LEU A 992 6.00 -30.99 -1.71
CA LEU A 992 7.13 -31.62 -1.01
C LEU A 992 7.53 -31.02 0.34
N GLY A 993 6.66 -30.23 0.97
CA GLY A 993 6.87 -29.67 2.30
C GLY A 993 6.13 -30.44 3.40
N TYR A 994 6.81 -30.75 4.50
CA TYR A 994 6.26 -31.45 5.66
C TYR A 994 6.81 -30.85 6.95
N MET A 995 5.97 -30.66 7.96
CA MET A 995 6.36 -30.18 9.29
C MET A 995 5.98 -31.22 10.35
N PRO A 996 6.78 -32.28 10.53
CA PRO A 996 6.59 -33.30 11.57
C PRO A 996 7.18 -32.87 12.93
N GLY A 997 8.07 -31.87 12.94
CA GLY A 997 8.90 -31.52 14.09
C GLY A 997 8.49 -30.26 14.87
N ILE A 998 9.50 -29.67 15.51
CA ILE A 998 9.42 -28.49 16.38
C ILE A 998 9.62 -27.16 15.65
N ALA A 999 10.28 -27.17 14.48
CA ALA A 999 10.31 -26.03 13.58
C ALA A 999 8.89 -25.68 13.11
N MET A 1000 8.61 -24.39 12.90
CA MET A 1000 7.32 -23.89 12.44
C MET A 1000 7.38 -23.47 10.95
N ASP A 1001 8.04 -24.32 10.18
CA ASP A 1001 8.31 -24.22 8.73
C ASP A 1001 8.31 -25.65 8.15
N SER A 1002 8.36 -25.83 6.83
CA SER A 1002 8.63 -27.18 6.28
C SER A 1002 10.02 -27.62 6.69
N ASP A 1003 10.21 -28.91 6.98
CA ASP A 1003 11.44 -29.48 7.53
C ASP A 1003 11.81 -30.78 6.80
N GLY A 1004 12.60 -30.64 5.74
CA GLY A 1004 13.11 -31.77 4.97
C GLY A 1004 14.12 -32.61 5.74
N ILE A 1005 14.84 -32.00 6.70
CA ILE A 1005 15.91 -32.63 7.47
C ILE A 1005 15.35 -33.69 8.43
N ILE A 1006 14.35 -33.33 9.22
CA ILE A 1006 13.67 -34.26 10.13
C ILE A 1006 12.84 -35.26 9.33
N THR A 1007 12.28 -34.85 8.19
CA THR A 1007 11.55 -35.78 7.31
C THR A 1007 12.48 -36.87 6.73
N CYS A 1008 13.72 -36.55 6.34
CA CYS A 1008 14.73 -37.57 5.98
C CYS A 1008 14.94 -38.59 7.10
N ALA A 1009 15.09 -38.14 8.35
CA ALA A 1009 15.33 -39.04 9.48
C ALA A 1009 14.13 -39.96 9.77
N ILE A 1010 12.91 -39.41 9.69
CA ILE A 1010 11.68 -40.20 9.86
C ILE A 1010 11.52 -41.24 8.74
N PHE A 1011 11.86 -40.91 7.49
CA PHE A 1011 11.80 -41.87 6.39
C PHE A 1011 12.92 -42.93 6.44
N ALA A 1012 14.09 -42.61 7.00
CA ALA A 1012 15.14 -43.61 7.25
C ALA A 1012 14.71 -44.62 8.34
N ASP A 1013 14.10 -44.15 9.43
CA ASP A 1013 13.49 -45.00 10.45
C ASP A 1013 12.34 -45.84 9.88
N PHE A 1014 11.47 -45.24 9.06
CA PHE A 1014 10.38 -45.96 8.40
C PHE A 1014 10.89 -47.05 7.43
N SER A 1015 11.97 -46.79 6.67
CA SER A 1015 12.56 -47.83 5.82
C SER A 1015 13.08 -49.00 6.67
N THR A 1016 13.68 -48.71 7.82
CA THR A 1016 14.14 -49.72 8.79
C THR A 1016 12.99 -50.55 9.34
N TYR A 1017 11.81 -49.97 9.55
CA TYR A 1017 10.59 -50.70 9.92
C TYR A 1017 10.09 -51.60 8.79
N LEU A 1018 10.00 -51.09 7.57
CA LEU A 1018 9.50 -51.84 6.40
C LEU A 1018 10.43 -53.00 6.02
N TYR A 1019 11.74 -52.79 6.11
CA TYR A 1019 12.77 -53.82 5.91
C TYR A 1019 12.55 -55.02 6.85
N ARG A 1020 12.22 -54.80 8.13
CA ARG A 1020 11.90 -55.89 9.08
C ARG A 1020 10.66 -56.68 8.68
N GLN A 1021 9.72 -56.06 7.98
CA GLN A 1021 8.49 -56.70 7.50
C GLN A 1021 8.64 -57.32 6.10
N SER A 1022 9.83 -57.22 5.49
CA SER A 1022 10.08 -57.61 4.10
C SER A 1022 9.13 -56.91 3.12
N MET A 1023 8.82 -55.64 3.40
CA MET A 1023 7.93 -54.79 2.60
C MET A 1023 8.70 -53.62 1.99
N SER A 1024 8.26 -53.18 0.81
CA SER A 1024 8.64 -51.90 0.20
C SER A 1024 7.71 -50.76 0.64
N PHE A 1025 8.11 -49.51 0.38
CA PHE A 1025 7.23 -48.36 0.53
C PHE A 1025 6.01 -48.45 -0.40
N CYS A 1026 6.16 -49.04 -1.60
CA CYS A 1026 5.04 -49.36 -2.48
C CYS A 1026 4.05 -50.35 -1.84
N ASP A 1027 4.53 -51.47 -1.26
CA ASP A 1027 3.67 -52.44 -0.57
C ASP A 1027 2.91 -51.79 0.60
N GLN A 1028 3.60 -50.92 1.35
CA GLN A 1028 2.98 -50.21 2.46
C GLN A 1028 1.91 -49.21 1.99
N LEU A 1029 2.16 -48.50 0.89
CA LEU A 1029 1.20 -47.58 0.27
C LEU A 1029 -0.04 -48.34 -0.25
N GLU A 1030 0.14 -49.51 -0.87
CA GLU A 1030 -0.97 -50.37 -1.29
C GLU A 1030 -1.79 -50.88 -0.09
N GLN A 1031 -1.15 -51.27 1.02
CA GLN A 1031 -1.87 -51.64 2.26
C GLN A 1031 -2.63 -50.45 2.87
N ILE A 1032 -2.07 -49.26 2.83
CA ILE A 1032 -2.73 -48.02 3.26
C ILE A 1032 -3.98 -47.77 2.42
N TYR A 1033 -3.87 -47.85 1.08
CA TYR A 1033 -5.01 -47.70 0.17
C TYR A 1033 -6.07 -48.80 0.33
N ALA A 1034 -5.66 -50.06 0.55
CA ALA A 1034 -6.58 -51.15 0.87
C ALA A 1034 -7.31 -50.95 2.22
N THR A 1035 -6.75 -50.15 3.13
CA THR A 1035 -7.31 -49.89 4.47
C THR A 1035 -8.20 -48.65 4.52
N TYR A 1036 -7.82 -47.55 3.85
CA TYR A 1036 -8.49 -46.24 3.96
C TYR A 1036 -9.14 -45.75 2.66
N GLY A 1037 -8.82 -46.40 1.52
CA GLY A 1037 -9.21 -45.98 0.17
C GLY A 1037 -7.99 -45.46 -0.61
N ALA A 1038 -7.98 -45.68 -1.92
CA ALA A 1038 -6.92 -45.19 -2.81
C ALA A 1038 -7.12 -43.72 -3.16
N HIS A 1039 -6.05 -42.94 -3.02
CA HIS A 1039 -5.99 -41.51 -3.33
C HIS A 1039 -4.92 -41.28 -4.40
N LEU A 1040 -5.30 -41.39 -5.68
CA LEU A 1040 -4.36 -41.24 -6.80
C LEU A 1040 -4.48 -39.86 -7.40
N GLY A 1041 -3.39 -39.10 -7.43
CA GLY A 1041 -3.40 -37.74 -7.94
C GLY A 1041 -2.25 -37.41 -8.88
N CYS A 1042 -2.43 -36.37 -9.68
CA CYS A 1042 -1.43 -35.81 -10.58
C CYS A 1042 -1.50 -34.28 -10.57
N THR A 1043 -0.38 -33.63 -10.92
CA THR A 1043 -0.27 -32.18 -11.04
C THR A 1043 0.04 -31.81 -12.49
N THR A 1044 -0.56 -30.74 -13.01
CA THR A 1044 -0.20 -30.14 -14.31
C THR A 1044 0.01 -28.62 -14.19
N PHE A 1045 0.84 -28.06 -15.07
CA PHE A 1045 1.26 -26.66 -15.04
C PHE A 1045 0.99 -25.95 -16.38
N PHE A 1046 0.51 -24.71 -16.32
CA PHE A 1046 0.20 -23.90 -17.51
C PHE A 1046 0.72 -22.47 -17.34
N SER A 1047 1.58 -22.01 -18.25
CA SER A 1047 2.12 -20.65 -18.24
C SER A 1047 1.16 -19.64 -18.89
N TYR A 1048 1.15 -18.43 -18.34
CA TYR A 1048 0.38 -17.28 -18.82
C TYR A 1048 1.28 -16.04 -18.97
N SER A 1049 0.88 -15.08 -19.81
CA SER A 1049 1.69 -13.89 -20.15
C SER A 1049 1.80 -12.86 -19.02
N ASP A 1050 0.68 -12.54 -18.39
CA ASP A 1050 0.53 -11.41 -17.47
C ASP A 1050 -0.69 -11.56 -16.55
N ASN A 1051 -0.82 -10.66 -15.56
CA ASN A 1051 -1.87 -10.77 -14.54
C ASN A 1051 -3.28 -10.45 -15.08
N ALA A 1052 -3.42 -9.71 -16.18
CA ALA A 1052 -4.73 -9.48 -16.80
C ALA A 1052 -5.22 -10.74 -17.53
N HIS A 1053 -4.31 -11.46 -18.18
CA HIS A 1053 -4.54 -12.78 -18.74
C HIS A 1053 -4.96 -13.80 -17.65
N LEU A 1054 -4.25 -13.87 -16.52
CA LEU A 1054 -4.65 -14.71 -15.38
C LEU A 1054 -6.05 -14.35 -14.86
N ALA A 1055 -6.33 -13.05 -14.68
CA ALA A 1055 -7.61 -12.55 -14.20
C ALA A 1055 -8.77 -12.89 -15.16
N LYS A 1056 -8.52 -12.88 -16.48
CA LYS A 1056 -9.50 -13.36 -17.48
C LYS A 1056 -9.83 -14.83 -17.25
N ILE A 1057 -8.83 -15.71 -17.15
CA ILE A 1057 -9.03 -17.17 -17.02
C ILE A 1057 -9.85 -17.49 -15.76
N PHE A 1058 -9.45 -16.98 -14.60
CA PHE A 1058 -10.18 -17.18 -13.35
C PHE A 1058 -11.52 -16.43 -13.31
N GLY A 1059 -11.71 -15.37 -14.11
CA GLY A 1059 -13.00 -14.74 -14.33
C GLY A 1059 -13.95 -15.62 -15.14
N ASP A 1060 -13.45 -16.28 -16.19
CA ASP A 1060 -14.24 -17.16 -17.06
C ASP A 1060 -14.66 -18.45 -16.33
N LEU A 1061 -13.80 -18.99 -15.45
CA LEU A 1061 -14.14 -20.09 -14.53
C LEU A 1061 -15.27 -19.75 -13.52
N ARG A 1062 -15.62 -18.46 -13.35
CA ARG A 1062 -16.64 -17.95 -12.40
C ARG A 1062 -17.91 -17.42 -13.08
N ARG A 1063 -18.07 -17.62 -14.40
CA ARG A 1063 -19.17 -17.06 -15.24
C ARG A 1063 -19.79 -18.05 -16.24
N SER A 1064 -19.67 -19.36 -16.01
CA SER A 1064 -20.03 -20.35 -17.04
C SER A 1064 -21.54 -20.55 -17.21
N SER A 1065 -22.01 -20.53 -18.46
CA SER A 1065 -23.33 -20.96 -18.97
C SER A 1065 -24.45 -19.91 -19.10
N ALA A 1066 -24.65 -18.97 -18.17
CA ALA A 1066 -25.71 -17.94 -18.31
C ALA A 1066 -25.26 -16.50 -18.04
N GLY A 1067 -23.96 -16.28 -17.79
CA GLY A 1067 -23.36 -14.94 -17.74
C GLY A 1067 -23.54 -14.21 -16.41
N SER A 1068 -24.05 -14.87 -15.37
CA SER A 1068 -24.08 -14.30 -14.02
C SER A 1068 -22.79 -14.59 -13.25
N LEU A 1069 -22.48 -13.75 -12.25
CA LEU A 1069 -21.30 -13.92 -11.38
C LEU A 1069 -21.54 -15.06 -10.37
N ARG A 1070 -20.55 -15.95 -10.23
CA ARG A 1070 -20.57 -17.19 -9.40
C ARG A 1070 -21.31 -18.38 -10.02
N GLU A 1071 -21.51 -18.37 -11.33
CA GLU A 1071 -21.80 -19.60 -12.08
C GLU A 1071 -20.48 -20.32 -12.39
N TYR A 1072 -20.24 -21.46 -11.74
CA TYR A 1072 -19.09 -22.33 -11.98
C TYR A 1072 -19.49 -23.52 -12.87
N PRO A 1073 -18.57 -24.11 -13.65
CA PRO A 1073 -18.94 -25.20 -14.57
C PRO A 1073 -19.54 -26.39 -13.81
N GLY A 1074 -20.74 -26.80 -14.21
CA GLY A 1074 -21.51 -27.84 -13.51
C GLY A 1074 -21.13 -29.29 -13.88
N GLN A 1075 -20.22 -29.50 -14.83
CA GLN A 1075 -19.79 -30.81 -15.29
C GLN A 1075 -18.36 -30.80 -15.88
N CYS A 1076 -17.72 -31.96 -15.90
CA CYS A 1076 -16.42 -32.26 -16.50
C CYS A 1076 -16.57 -33.52 -17.33
N GLY A 1077 -16.62 -33.40 -18.66
CA GLY A 1077 -17.17 -34.43 -19.54
C GLY A 1077 -18.59 -34.82 -19.12
N GLU A 1078 -18.78 -36.13 -18.87
CA GLU A 1078 -20.05 -36.68 -18.37
C GLU A 1078 -20.17 -36.63 -16.83
N LEU A 1079 -19.09 -36.30 -16.11
CA LEU A 1079 -19.07 -36.27 -14.65
C LEU A 1079 -19.65 -34.96 -14.13
N LYS A 1080 -20.74 -35.04 -13.37
CA LYS A 1080 -21.34 -33.85 -12.74
C LYS A 1080 -20.49 -33.34 -11.59
N VAL A 1081 -20.37 -32.02 -11.48
CA VAL A 1081 -19.81 -31.34 -10.32
C VAL A 1081 -20.84 -31.35 -9.20
N ARG A 1082 -20.43 -31.84 -8.03
CA ARG A 1082 -21.24 -31.93 -6.81
C ARG A 1082 -21.09 -30.68 -5.95
N HIS A 1083 -19.86 -30.23 -5.73
CA HIS A 1083 -19.54 -29.05 -4.93
C HIS A 1083 -18.40 -28.24 -5.57
N VAL A 1084 -18.42 -26.92 -5.37
CA VAL A 1084 -17.35 -25.99 -5.77
C VAL A 1084 -16.98 -25.13 -4.57
N ARG A 1085 -15.69 -25.00 -4.30
CA ARG A 1085 -15.10 -24.18 -3.24
C ARG A 1085 -14.09 -23.21 -3.85
N ASP A 1086 -14.42 -21.92 -3.88
CA ASP A 1086 -13.55 -20.86 -4.40
C ASP A 1086 -13.01 -20.03 -3.22
N LEU A 1087 -11.78 -20.35 -2.82
CA LEU A 1087 -11.07 -19.72 -1.71
C LEU A 1087 -10.41 -18.39 -2.10
N SER A 1088 -10.76 -17.87 -3.28
CA SER A 1088 -10.50 -16.50 -3.70
C SER A 1088 -11.71 -15.58 -3.48
N THR A 1089 -12.93 -16.13 -3.48
CA THR A 1089 -14.18 -15.37 -3.29
C THR A 1089 -14.93 -15.71 -2.01
N GLY A 1090 -14.44 -16.70 -1.24
CA GLY A 1090 -15.07 -17.21 -0.03
C GLY A 1090 -16.31 -18.07 -0.28
N TYR A 1091 -16.55 -18.49 -1.53
CA TYR A 1091 -17.72 -19.27 -1.93
C TYR A 1091 -17.50 -20.77 -1.68
N ASN A 1092 -18.51 -21.46 -1.11
CA ASN A 1092 -18.54 -22.92 -1.04
C ASN A 1092 -19.96 -23.45 -1.20
N SER A 1093 -20.26 -24.12 -2.32
CA SER A 1093 -21.60 -24.71 -2.54
C SER A 1093 -21.90 -25.97 -1.72
N GLY A 1094 -20.93 -26.46 -0.92
CA GLY A 1094 -21.11 -27.56 0.03
C GLY A 1094 -21.42 -27.14 1.47
N GLU A 1095 -21.40 -25.84 1.79
CA GLU A 1095 -21.63 -25.32 3.15
C GLU A 1095 -22.96 -24.55 3.26
N GLN A 1096 -23.58 -24.54 4.45
CA GLN A 1096 -24.79 -23.76 4.72
C GLN A 1096 -24.53 -22.27 4.51
N GLY A 1097 -25.41 -21.60 3.76
CA GLY A 1097 -25.24 -20.17 3.43
C GLY A 1097 -24.17 -19.87 2.38
N THR A 1098 -23.69 -20.90 1.67
CA THR A 1098 -22.75 -20.84 0.52
C THR A 1098 -21.41 -20.11 0.74
N LYS A 1099 -21.01 -19.94 2.00
CA LYS A 1099 -19.71 -19.40 2.40
C LYS A 1099 -18.80 -20.50 2.94
N THR A 1100 -17.50 -20.35 2.75
CA THR A 1100 -16.50 -21.27 3.30
C THR A 1100 -16.12 -20.91 4.75
N ALA A 1101 -15.96 -21.91 5.61
CA ALA A 1101 -15.33 -21.77 6.92
C ALA A 1101 -13.79 -21.73 6.86
N THR A 1102 -13.16 -22.18 5.78
CA THR A 1102 -11.70 -22.09 5.56
C THR A 1102 -11.31 -20.63 5.32
N PRO A 1103 -10.18 -20.13 5.87
CA PRO A 1103 -9.65 -18.83 5.47
C PRO A 1103 -9.52 -18.72 3.95
N TRP A 1104 -9.91 -17.57 3.39
CA TRP A 1104 -9.91 -17.31 1.95
C TRP A 1104 -9.25 -15.96 1.67
N SER A 1105 -8.72 -15.77 0.45
CA SER A 1105 -8.09 -14.51 0.08
C SER A 1105 -8.12 -14.29 -1.43
N PRO A 1106 -8.59 -13.11 -1.90
CA PRO A 1106 -8.74 -12.84 -3.34
C PRO A 1106 -7.41 -12.80 -4.10
N ILE A 1107 -6.27 -12.72 -3.39
CA ILE A 1107 -4.95 -12.67 -4.03
C ILE A 1107 -4.43 -14.03 -4.52
N TYR A 1108 -5.00 -15.16 -4.08
CA TYR A 1108 -4.40 -16.49 -4.33
C TYR A 1108 -5.06 -17.32 -5.43
N ASN A 1109 -6.19 -16.88 -6.01
CA ASN A 1109 -6.95 -17.59 -7.07
C ASN A 1109 -6.94 -19.13 -6.91
N VAL A 1110 -7.74 -19.68 -6.00
CA VAL A 1110 -7.81 -21.12 -5.71
C VAL A 1110 -9.26 -21.59 -5.82
N ILE A 1111 -9.55 -22.49 -6.75
CA ILE A 1111 -10.88 -23.09 -6.94
C ILE A 1111 -10.77 -24.61 -6.92
N THR A 1112 -11.41 -25.25 -5.95
CA THR A 1112 -11.55 -26.71 -5.84
C THR A 1112 -12.93 -27.16 -6.28
N TYR A 1113 -12.98 -28.16 -7.14
CA TYR A 1113 -14.18 -28.85 -7.61
C TYR A 1113 -14.21 -30.26 -7.02
N THR A 1114 -15.38 -30.69 -6.57
CA THR A 1114 -15.65 -32.06 -6.12
C THR A 1114 -16.74 -32.65 -7.00
N LEU A 1115 -16.46 -33.79 -7.61
CA LEU A 1115 -17.37 -34.52 -8.51
C LEU A 1115 -18.28 -35.48 -7.72
N PHE A 1116 -19.34 -35.97 -8.36
CA PHE A 1116 -20.32 -36.86 -7.71
C PHE A 1116 -19.78 -38.26 -7.35
N ASP A 1117 -18.74 -38.72 -8.04
CA ASP A 1117 -18.02 -39.97 -7.76
C ASP A 1117 -17.07 -39.87 -6.55
N GLY A 1118 -16.78 -38.65 -6.08
CA GLY A 1118 -15.84 -38.35 -5.00
C GLY A 1118 -14.51 -37.76 -5.47
N SER A 1119 -14.20 -37.82 -6.77
CA SER A 1119 -12.98 -37.26 -7.36
C SER A 1119 -12.93 -35.74 -7.18
N THR A 1120 -11.73 -35.17 -7.07
CA THR A 1120 -11.54 -33.72 -6.89
C THR A 1120 -10.48 -33.15 -7.81
N PHE A 1121 -10.57 -31.86 -8.12
CA PHE A 1121 -9.47 -31.13 -8.73
C PHE A 1121 -9.44 -29.67 -8.26
N THR A 1122 -8.24 -29.12 -8.09
CA THR A 1122 -7.98 -27.76 -7.63
C THR A 1122 -7.17 -27.01 -8.67
N ILE A 1123 -7.76 -25.97 -9.25
CA ILE A 1123 -7.10 -25.04 -10.17
C ILE A 1123 -6.63 -23.84 -9.34
N ARG A 1124 -5.31 -23.58 -9.33
CA ARG A 1124 -4.72 -22.47 -8.57
C ARG A 1124 -3.62 -21.74 -9.33
N GLN A 1125 -3.39 -20.46 -9.02
CA GLN A 1125 -2.16 -19.80 -9.47
C GLN A 1125 -0.92 -20.32 -8.69
N SER A 1126 0.27 -20.18 -9.27
CA SER A 1126 1.54 -20.35 -8.57
C SER A 1126 1.92 -19.08 -7.80
N GLY A 1127 2.77 -19.23 -6.78
CA GLY A 1127 3.16 -18.15 -5.86
C GLY A 1127 4.45 -17.43 -6.21
N THR A 1128 5.25 -17.96 -7.14
CA THR A 1128 6.58 -17.47 -7.53
C THR A 1128 6.68 -17.23 -9.04
N GLU A 1129 6.18 -18.16 -9.84
CA GLU A 1129 6.20 -18.10 -11.31
C GLU A 1129 4.83 -17.74 -11.91
N LYS A 1130 4.82 -17.24 -13.16
CA LYS A 1130 3.59 -17.00 -13.95
C LYS A 1130 2.95 -18.30 -14.47
N ARG A 1131 2.61 -19.22 -13.57
CA ARG A 1131 1.98 -20.52 -13.88
C ARG A 1131 0.65 -20.72 -13.14
N ILE A 1132 -0.24 -21.50 -13.73
CA ILE A 1132 -1.42 -22.11 -13.08
C ILE A 1132 -1.05 -23.57 -12.77
N LYS A 1133 -1.18 -23.98 -11.51
CA LYS A 1133 -1.03 -25.38 -11.04
C LYS A 1133 -2.42 -25.99 -10.91
N CYS A 1134 -2.64 -27.13 -11.56
CA CYS A 1134 -3.88 -27.88 -11.51
C CYS A 1134 -3.61 -29.26 -10.88
N ASN A 1135 -4.05 -29.44 -9.64
CA ASN A 1135 -3.94 -30.69 -8.91
C ASN A 1135 -5.22 -31.48 -9.11
N ILE A 1136 -5.15 -32.74 -9.54
CA ILE A 1136 -6.30 -33.61 -9.82
C ILE A 1136 -6.13 -34.88 -8.99
N GLU A 1137 -7.20 -35.37 -8.37
CA GLU A 1137 -7.21 -36.54 -7.49
C GLU A 1137 -8.46 -37.40 -7.74
N ILE A 1138 -8.28 -38.70 -7.93
CA ILE A 1138 -9.34 -39.69 -7.85
C ILE A 1138 -9.31 -40.36 -6.48
N ILE A 1139 -10.48 -40.44 -5.87
CA ILE A 1139 -10.68 -41.04 -4.54
C ILE A 1139 -11.53 -42.29 -4.72
N LEU A 1140 -10.93 -43.46 -4.48
CA LEU A 1140 -11.62 -44.75 -4.52
C LEU A 1140 -11.81 -45.28 -3.10
N PRO A 1141 -12.99 -45.83 -2.75
CA PRO A 1141 -13.18 -46.48 -1.47
C PRO A 1141 -12.39 -47.81 -1.39
N PRO A 1142 -12.11 -48.33 -0.18
CA PRO A 1142 -11.27 -49.52 0.02
C PRO A 1142 -11.63 -50.72 -0.88
N GLU A 1143 -12.92 -51.01 -1.05
CA GLU A 1143 -13.41 -52.14 -1.84
C GLU A 1143 -13.15 -52.03 -3.35
N LYS A 1144 -12.88 -50.82 -3.87
CA LYS A 1144 -12.50 -50.56 -5.26
C LYS A 1144 -11.00 -50.33 -5.47
N SER A 1145 -10.22 -50.28 -4.39
CA SER A 1145 -8.81 -49.85 -4.40
C SER A 1145 -7.82 -50.92 -4.90
N LYS A 1146 -8.30 -52.11 -5.30
CA LYS A 1146 -7.48 -53.25 -5.72
C LYS A 1146 -6.94 -53.18 -7.17
N ASP A 1147 -7.55 -52.39 -8.05
CA ASP A 1147 -7.06 -52.20 -9.44
C ASP A 1147 -6.52 -50.77 -9.62
N VAL A 1148 -5.29 -50.58 -9.15
CA VAL A 1148 -4.54 -49.31 -9.28
C VAL A 1148 -4.34 -48.94 -10.77
N GLN A 1149 -4.31 -49.89 -11.70
CA GLN A 1149 -4.10 -49.62 -13.12
C GLN A 1149 -5.37 -49.12 -13.83
N ALA A 1150 -6.55 -49.63 -13.46
CA ALA A 1150 -7.83 -49.01 -13.85
C ALA A 1150 -7.95 -47.59 -13.28
N ALA A 1151 -7.59 -47.40 -12.01
CA ALA A 1151 -7.63 -46.09 -11.36
C ALA A 1151 -6.68 -45.06 -12.00
N LYS A 1152 -5.44 -45.45 -12.35
CA LYS A 1152 -4.50 -44.61 -13.12
C LYS A 1152 -5.04 -44.20 -14.50
N ARG A 1153 -5.73 -45.10 -15.20
CA ARG A 1153 -6.40 -44.76 -16.48
C ARG A 1153 -7.58 -43.80 -16.30
N GLN A 1154 -8.34 -43.93 -15.21
CA GLN A 1154 -9.38 -42.95 -14.86
C GLN A 1154 -8.77 -41.57 -14.58
N LEU A 1155 -7.62 -41.51 -13.89
CA LEU A 1155 -6.94 -40.25 -13.56
C LEU A 1155 -6.50 -39.49 -14.80
N GLU A 1156 -5.86 -40.17 -15.77
CA GLU A 1156 -5.47 -39.54 -17.04
C GLU A 1156 -6.68 -39.10 -17.88
N ASN A 1157 -7.78 -39.87 -17.87
CA ASN A 1157 -9.03 -39.44 -18.52
C ASN A 1157 -9.62 -38.19 -17.85
N LEU A 1158 -9.67 -38.14 -16.52
CA LEU A 1158 -10.16 -36.97 -15.77
C LEU A 1158 -9.28 -35.75 -16.02
N LYS A 1159 -7.95 -35.92 -16.01
CA LYS A 1159 -6.97 -34.87 -16.37
C LYS A 1159 -7.21 -34.31 -17.76
N ALA A 1160 -7.42 -35.15 -18.76
CA ALA A 1160 -7.75 -34.71 -20.12
C ALA A 1160 -9.06 -33.90 -20.17
N LEU A 1161 -10.10 -34.33 -19.43
CA LEU A 1161 -11.38 -33.60 -19.33
C LEU A 1161 -11.24 -32.26 -18.60
N VAL A 1162 -10.49 -32.19 -17.49
CA VAL A 1162 -10.25 -30.94 -16.74
C VAL A 1162 -9.50 -29.93 -17.61
N ILE A 1163 -8.45 -30.37 -18.31
CA ILE A 1163 -7.70 -29.49 -19.23
C ILE A 1163 -8.62 -28.98 -20.34
N LYS A 1164 -9.35 -29.88 -21.00
CA LYS A 1164 -10.25 -29.54 -22.12
C LYS A 1164 -11.40 -28.62 -21.71
N ASP A 1165 -12.12 -28.93 -20.63
CA ASP A 1165 -13.41 -28.31 -20.33
C ASP A 1165 -13.28 -27.09 -19.40
N PHE A 1166 -12.21 -27.00 -18.59
CA PHE A 1166 -12.00 -25.91 -17.62
C PHE A 1166 -10.88 -24.96 -18.07
N LEU A 1167 -9.67 -25.49 -18.35
CA LEU A 1167 -8.52 -24.65 -18.69
C LEU A 1167 -8.56 -24.15 -20.14
N LYS A 1168 -9.07 -24.96 -21.07
CA LYS A 1168 -9.27 -24.65 -22.50
C LYS A 1168 -8.02 -24.01 -23.14
N PRO A 1169 -6.85 -24.69 -23.17
CA PRO A 1169 -5.57 -24.03 -23.40
C PRO A 1169 -5.49 -23.20 -24.69
N ASP A 1170 -6.02 -23.72 -25.82
CA ASP A 1170 -6.02 -23.00 -27.10
C ASP A 1170 -6.87 -21.71 -27.05
N GLN A 1171 -8.06 -21.78 -26.46
CA GLN A 1171 -8.98 -20.63 -26.34
C GLN A 1171 -8.44 -19.58 -25.37
N ASN A 1172 -7.77 -20.04 -24.32
CA ASN A 1172 -7.18 -19.23 -23.28
C ASN A 1172 -5.68 -18.97 -23.49
N ARG A 1173 -5.09 -19.26 -24.65
CA ARG A 1173 -3.66 -19.02 -24.96
C ARG A 1173 -2.68 -19.49 -23.87
N LEU A 1174 -3.02 -20.57 -23.17
CA LEU A 1174 -2.18 -21.17 -22.15
C LEU A 1174 -1.16 -22.09 -22.80
N VAL A 1175 0.11 -21.91 -22.47
CA VAL A 1175 1.15 -22.87 -22.84
C VAL A 1175 1.21 -23.91 -21.73
N MET A 1176 0.88 -25.15 -22.04
CA MET A 1176 1.19 -26.26 -21.13
C MET A 1176 2.71 -26.34 -21.03
N THR A 1177 3.24 -25.99 -19.87
CA THR A 1177 4.62 -26.33 -19.52
C THR A 1177 4.57 -27.75 -19.01
N ASP A 1178 5.37 -28.64 -19.59
CA ASP A 1178 5.42 -30.03 -19.13
C ASP A 1178 5.58 -30.06 -17.60
N ALA A 1179 4.69 -30.82 -16.95
CA ALA A 1179 5.03 -31.36 -15.64
C ALA A 1179 6.18 -32.34 -15.92
N LYS A 1180 7.39 -31.99 -15.46
CA LYS A 1180 8.56 -32.88 -15.51
C LYS A 1180 8.25 -34.16 -14.73
#